data_AF-A0A4D6KXG6-F1
#
_entry.id   AF-A0A4D6KXG6-F1
#
_cell.length_a   1.000
_cell.length_b   1.000
_cell.length_c   1.000
_cell.angle_alpha   90.00
_cell.angle_beta   90.00
_cell.angle_gamma   90.00
#
_symmetry.space_group_name_H-M   'P 1'
#
loop_
_entity.id
_entity.type
_entity.pdbx_description
1 polymer ?
#
loop_
_entity_poly.entity_id
_entity_poly.type
_entity_poly.pdbx_seq_one_letter_code
_entity_poly.pdbx_strand_id
1 'polypeptide(L)'
;MAVSPVRYRSTLAFSFCCLFFLALCTPLTAATDFAGSACLGVSPTQFAGSVTQLITAIKQLTSILSRFSTPFADFRLATAIADCLDLFDISSDVLSWALSASQNPKGKHNSTGNLSSDLRTWLSAVLSHPQTCLEGFEGTNGIVKSLVSAGIGEVVSLVEELLAQVVPVNDEFDARKEQFPSWVKPRERKLLQSIGVTPDAVVALDGSGNYGRIMDAVLAAPDYSMKRYVIYIKKGVYFENVEIKKKKWNIMIVGDGMDATVISGNRSFIDGWTTFRSSTFAVSGRGFIARDISFQNTAGPEKHQAVALRSDSDLSVFYRCGILGFQDSLYTHTMRQFFRECRVTGTVDFIFGDATAVFQNCLIQPKKGLPNQKNTITAHGRKDPNEPTGFSFQFCNITADSDLAPLVNTTQTYLGRPWKTYSRTVFMQSFMSEVIRAEGWLEWNGDFALDTLYYAEYLNTGSGAGVANRVKWKGYHAFNDSSQVSNFTVAQFIEGNLWLPSTGVTYTAAFKPLSSYCWCNSNFMAIPKLFLLLLAFFFSHAVAVKSSNAFTTPTFHANHSSLNRTNLFHDVSFDSSKLSISININPNIINTLLQSLQAAISDATKLSDLLNNAGHSSITENKIGAVQDCRELQQSTLASLQRSLSGIRSQDSRKVVDARTYLSAALTNKGTCLESLDSASGTLKPVLVNSVINSYKHVSDSLSMLPKPEKKAFQGHKNRRLLWLSRANHRLLKGNDGVLVVAADGTGKFSTITEAINFAPNNSVGRTVIYVKEGTYEENVEIPSYKTNIVLLGDGKDVTVITGSRSVIDGWTTFRSATLAVSGEGFLARDIGFENKAGPEKHQAVALRVNADFTAFYRCAMYGYQDTLYVHSFRQFYRECEIFGTIDYIFGNAAVVLQACNIVSRMPMPGQFTVITAQSRDSPDEDTGISIQNCSILATTDLYSDSGSVKSYLGRPWRVYSRTVYLESYIDAFIEAEGWTRWSNDEGLDTLYYGEYSNYGPGSGTDNRVDWAGYHLMDYDSAYNFSVSEFIIGDAWLGSTSFPYDNGI
;
A
#
# COMPACT_ATOMS: atom_id res chain seq x y z
N MET A 1 68.64 19.58 27.27
CA MET A 1 69.22 20.63 28.13
C MET A 1 68.17 21.06 29.12
N ALA A 2 68.50 20.94 30.41
CA ALA A 2 67.69 21.47 31.51
C ALA A 2 67.95 22.98 31.70
N VAL A 3 67.17 23.57 32.61
CA VAL A 3 67.39 24.82 33.37
C VAL A 3 66.58 26.05 32.90
N SER A 4 65.35 26.16 33.43
CA SER A 4 64.84 27.13 34.44
C SER A 4 65.33 28.61 34.47
N PRO A 5 64.74 29.49 35.33
CA PRO A 5 63.37 30.05 35.40
C PRO A 5 63.45 31.60 35.55
N VAL A 6 62.37 32.33 35.92
CA VAL A 6 62.37 33.46 36.90
C VAL A 6 61.00 34.18 37.05
N ARG A 7 60.54 34.21 38.32
CA ARG A 7 59.80 35.23 39.15
C ARG A 7 58.45 35.81 38.68
N TYR A 8 57.35 35.65 39.45
CA TYR A 8 56.95 36.22 40.78
C TYR A 8 56.42 37.66 40.74
N ARG A 9 55.12 37.83 41.05
CA ARG A 9 54.50 38.68 42.10
C ARG A 9 52.97 38.76 41.85
N SER A 10 52.14 38.18 42.72
CA SER A 10 51.55 38.77 43.95
C SER A 10 50.39 39.71 43.61
N THR A 11 49.22 39.71 44.25
CA THR A 11 48.91 39.55 45.68
C THR A 11 47.37 39.65 45.87
N LEU A 12 46.79 38.77 46.70
CA LEU A 12 45.83 39.05 47.81
C LEU A 12 44.50 39.83 47.52
N ALA A 13 43.33 39.56 48.11
CA ALA A 13 42.99 38.91 49.38
C ALA A 13 41.46 38.71 49.53
N PHE A 14 41.08 37.59 50.19
CA PHE A 14 40.12 37.43 51.32
C PHE A 14 38.62 37.75 51.12
N SER A 15 37.63 37.05 51.69
CA SER A 15 37.50 35.98 52.72
C SER A 15 36.06 35.41 52.62
N PHE A 16 35.77 34.11 52.71
CA PHE A 16 35.73 33.19 53.87
C PHE A 16 34.49 33.30 54.79
N CYS A 17 33.62 32.28 54.73
CA CYS A 17 32.92 31.61 55.85
C CYS A 17 32.19 30.36 55.28
N CYS A 18 32.71 29.14 55.43
CA CYS A 18 32.62 28.24 56.60
C CYS A 18 31.18 27.71 56.84
N LEU A 19 30.89 26.43 57.10
CA LEU A 19 31.58 25.12 57.08
C LEU A 19 30.54 24.16 57.70
N PHE A 20 30.40 22.91 57.22
CA PHE A 20 30.45 21.75 58.14
C PHE A 20 30.57 20.39 57.41
N PHE A 21 31.61 19.66 57.86
CA PHE A 21 31.82 18.20 57.93
C PHE A 21 32.26 17.36 56.70
N LEU A 22 33.58 17.35 56.49
CA LEU A 22 34.51 16.19 56.55
C LEU A 22 33.92 14.75 56.57
N ALA A 23 34.31 13.95 55.57
CA ALA A 23 34.95 12.63 55.77
C ALA A 23 35.70 12.13 54.50
N LEU A 24 37.03 12.14 54.58
CA LEU A 24 38.01 11.15 54.06
C LEU A 24 38.20 10.91 52.53
N CYS A 25 39.22 11.57 51.97
CA CYS A 25 40.03 11.11 50.83
C CYS A 25 41.41 10.60 51.36
N THR A 26 41.97 9.50 50.86
CA THR A 26 42.96 9.38 49.75
C THR A 26 43.40 7.90 49.60
N PRO A 27 44.13 7.45 48.55
CA PRO A 27 44.49 8.08 47.27
C PRO A 27 44.20 7.23 46.00
N LEU A 28 44.38 7.88 44.85
CA LEU A 28 44.41 7.35 43.48
C LEU A 28 45.12 6.00 43.30
N THR A 29 44.50 5.10 42.54
CA THR A 29 45.20 4.24 41.55
C THR A 29 44.49 4.33 40.20
N ALA A 30 45.27 4.26 39.14
CA ALA A 30 44.98 4.72 37.79
C ALA A 30 43.70 4.11 37.16
N ALA A 31 42.69 4.96 36.93
CA ALA A 31 41.64 4.67 35.98
C ALA A 31 42.22 4.81 34.57
N THR A 32 42.51 3.67 33.97
CA THR A 32 42.47 3.53 32.52
C THR A 32 40.99 3.42 32.16
N ASP A 33 40.44 4.44 31.50
CA ASP A 33 39.05 4.44 31.04
C ASP A 33 38.84 3.31 30.03
N PHE A 34 38.37 2.17 30.54
CA PHE A 34 37.88 1.02 29.77
C PHE A 34 36.47 1.36 29.26
N ALA A 35 36.39 1.93 28.07
CA ALA A 35 35.15 1.97 27.30
C ALA A 35 34.81 0.55 26.80
N GLY A 36 34.10 -0.24 27.62
CA GLY A 36 33.74 -1.64 27.32
C GLY A 36 32.30 -2.01 27.70
N SER A 37 31.41 -1.98 26.70
CA SER A 37 30.06 -2.59 26.59
C SER A 37 28.90 -2.07 27.47
N ALA A 38 28.16 -1.07 26.98
CA ALA A 38 26.91 -0.57 27.57
C ALA A 38 25.69 -1.52 27.45
N CYS A 39 25.83 -2.71 26.85
CA CYS A 39 24.70 -3.60 26.52
C CYS A 39 24.59 -4.88 27.38
N LEU A 40 25.58 -5.15 28.24
CA LEU A 40 25.61 -6.32 29.12
C LEU A 40 25.54 -5.87 30.57
N GLY A 41 24.70 -6.53 31.39
CA GLY A 41 24.63 -6.32 32.83
C GLY A 41 25.80 -6.96 33.60
N VAL A 42 26.68 -7.67 32.90
CA VAL A 42 27.87 -8.35 33.42
C VAL A 42 29.09 -8.04 32.54
N SER A 43 30.29 -8.41 33.02
CA SER A 43 31.51 -8.27 32.20
C SER A 43 31.44 -9.15 30.93
N PRO A 44 31.97 -8.70 29.78
CA PRO A 44 31.99 -9.50 28.55
C PRO A 44 32.65 -10.88 28.70
N THR A 45 33.64 -10.99 29.59
CA THR A 45 34.31 -12.27 29.92
C THR A 45 33.39 -13.22 30.68
N GLN A 46 32.61 -12.70 31.64
CA GLN A 46 31.60 -13.48 32.37
C GLN A 46 30.46 -13.93 31.45
N PHE A 47 29.97 -13.03 30.58
CA PHE A 47 28.97 -13.38 29.56
C PHE A 47 29.50 -14.47 28.63
N ALA A 48 30.72 -14.31 28.10
CA ALA A 48 31.37 -15.30 27.25
C ALA A 48 31.55 -16.66 27.95
N GLY A 49 31.87 -16.67 29.25
CA GLY A 49 31.93 -17.88 30.07
C GLY A 49 30.58 -18.59 30.14
N SER A 50 29.51 -17.84 30.40
CA SER A 50 28.13 -18.35 30.46
C SER A 50 27.66 -18.92 29.12
N VAL A 51 27.96 -18.24 28.01
CA VAL A 51 27.67 -18.75 26.65
C VAL A 51 28.44 -20.05 26.37
N THR A 52 29.70 -20.14 26.80
CA THR A 52 30.52 -21.36 26.63
C THR A 52 29.97 -22.54 27.44
N GLN A 53 29.48 -22.29 28.66
CA GLN A 53 28.81 -23.29 29.48
C GLN A 53 27.55 -23.81 28.78
N LEU A 54 26.72 -22.92 28.25
CA LEU A 54 25.50 -23.29 27.51
C LEU A 54 25.83 -24.11 26.24
N ILE A 55 26.82 -23.71 25.45
CA ILE A 55 27.27 -24.49 24.28
C ILE A 55 27.70 -25.90 24.70
N THR A 56 28.33 -26.04 25.87
CA THR A 56 28.76 -27.35 26.40
C THR A 56 27.55 -28.21 26.78
N ALA A 57 26.55 -27.64 27.46
CA ALA A 57 25.30 -28.34 27.80
C ALA A 57 24.56 -28.81 26.54
N ILE A 58 24.43 -27.95 25.51
CA ILE A 58 23.80 -28.31 24.23
C ILE A 58 24.56 -29.44 23.54
N LYS A 59 25.90 -29.43 23.54
CA LYS A 59 26.72 -30.51 22.96
C LYS A 59 26.53 -31.84 23.68
N GLN A 60 26.44 -31.83 25.01
CA GLN A 60 26.16 -33.02 25.80
C GLN A 60 24.79 -33.60 25.47
N LEU A 61 23.77 -32.75 25.41
CA LEU A 61 22.41 -33.14 25.05
C LEU A 61 22.32 -33.71 23.62
N THR A 62 23.00 -33.08 22.67
CA THR A 62 23.10 -33.54 21.27
C THR A 62 23.80 -34.92 21.20
N SER A 63 24.84 -35.13 21.99
CA SER A 63 25.53 -36.42 22.11
C SER A 63 24.61 -37.52 22.66
N ILE A 64 23.72 -37.20 23.61
CA ILE A 64 22.71 -38.15 24.12
C ILE A 64 21.69 -38.47 23.03
N LEU A 65 21.10 -37.44 22.39
CA LEU A 65 20.09 -37.59 21.34
C LEU A 65 20.59 -38.41 20.15
N SER A 66 21.83 -38.18 19.72
CA SER A 66 22.42 -38.89 18.58
C SER A 66 22.54 -40.40 18.79
N ARG A 67 22.61 -40.89 20.04
CA ARG A 67 22.60 -42.34 20.35
C ARG A 67 21.27 -43.02 20.04
N PHE A 68 20.19 -42.24 19.99
CA PHE A 68 18.85 -42.72 19.68
C PHE A 68 18.49 -42.55 18.20
N SER A 69 19.34 -41.88 17.42
CA SER A 69 19.23 -41.79 15.97
C SER A 69 19.57 -43.15 15.35
N THR A 70 18.58 -44.04 15.33
CA THR A 70 18.74 -45.43 14.84
C THR A 70 17.78 -45.71 13.68
N PRO A 71 18.16 -46.57 12.71
CA PRO A 71 17.30 -46.92 11.57
C PRO A 71 16.01 -47.67 11.95
N PHE A 72 15.91 -48.17 13.19
CA PHE A 72 14.80 -48.98 13.69
C PHE A 72 13.78 -48.19 14.51
N ALA A 73 13.96 -46.87 14.67
CA ALA A 73 12.95 -46.02 15.30
C ALA A 73 11.73 -45.86 14.37
N ASP A 74 10.52 -45.83 14.95
CA ASP A 74 9.31 -45.48 14.20
C ASP A 74 9.45 -44.07 13.58
N PHE A 75 8.83 -43.85 12.43
CA PHE A 75 9.03 -42.67 11.57
C PHE A 75 8.87 -41.35 12.33
N ARG A 76 7.85 -41.25 13.18
CA ARG A 76 7.60 -40.03 13.98
C ARG A 76 8.69 -39.79 15.00
N LEU A 77 9.15 -40.85 15.69
CA LEU A 77 10.25 -40.74 16.66
C LEU A 77 11.56 -40.33 15.98
N ALA A 78 11.86 -40.91 14.82
CA ALA A 78 13.04 -40.53 14.04
C ALA A 78 13.00 -39.05 13.61
N THR A 79 11.83 -38.58 13.17
CA THR A 79 11.60 -37.18 12.78
C THR A 79 11.77 -36.23 13.97
N ALA A 80 11.22 -36.58 15.13
CA ALA A 80 11.36 -35.80 16.37
C ALA A 80 12.82 -35.67 16.82
N ILE A 81 13.59 -36.76 16.76
CA ILE A 81 15.02 -36.74 17.08
C ILE A 81 15.78 -35.85 16.09
N ALA A 82 15.48 -35.96 14.80
CA ALA A 82 16.10 -35.12 13.77
C ALA A 82 15.78 -33.63 13.97
N ASP A 83 14.56 -33.28 14.38
CA ASP A 83 14.18 -31.90 14.73
C ASP A 83 15.04 -31.36 15.86
N CYS A 84 15.15 -32.12 16.95
CA CYS A 84 15.99 -31.74 18.08
C CYS A 84 17.45 -31.50 17.66
N LEU A 85 18.02 -32.43 16.88
CA LEU A 85 19.41 -32.32 16.43
C LEU A 85 19.62 -31.08 15.55
N ASP A 86 18.72 -30.82 14.59
CA ASP A 86 18.81 -29.63 13.73
C ASP A 86 18.63 -28.34 14.54
N LEU A 87 17.68 -28.29 15.48
CA LEU A 87 17.43 -27.14 16.34
C LEU A 87 18.62 -26.83 17.26
N PHE A 88 19.22 -27.84 17.89
CA PHE A 88 20.40 -27.66 18.74
C PHE A 88 21.67 -27.32 17.95
N ASP A 89 21.79 -27.81 16.73
CA ASP A 89 22.85 -27.42 15.79
C ASP A 89 22.68 -25.95 15.36
N ILE A 90 21.45 -25.47 15.11
CA ILE A 90 21.18 -24.04 14.88
C ILE A 90 21.51 -23.23 16.13
N SER A 91 21.07 -23.66 17.32
CA SER A 91 21.38 -22.97 18.59
C SER A 91 22.88 -22.81 18.82
N SER A 92 23.67 -23.84 18.50
CA SER A 92 25.13 -23.80 18.65
C SER A 92 25.78 -22.75 17.75
N ASP A 93 25.32 -22.59 16.51
CA ASP A 93 25.81 -21.56 15.59
C ASP A 93 25.41 -20.16 16.08
N VAL A 94 24.15 -19.99 16.49
CA VAL A 94 23.63 -18.72 17.00
C VAL A 94 24.37 -18.27 18.27
N LEU A 95 24.64 -19.19 19.20
CA LEU A 95 25.46 -18.91 20.39
C LEU A 95 26.91 -18.58 20.05
N SER A 96 27.46 -19.20 19.00
CA SER A 96 28.80 -18.87 18.51
C SER A 96 28.84 -17.44 17.95
N TRP A 97 27.76 -16.98 17.30
CA TRP A 97 27.62 -15.58 16.87
C TRP A 97 27.52 -14.64 18.06
N ALA A 98 26.70 -14.98 19.07
CA ALA A 98 26.57 -14.20 20.30
C ALA A 98 27.94 -14.03 21.01
N LEU A 99 28.69 -15.12 21.16
CA LEU A 99 30.04 -15.12 21.73
C LEU A 99 31.01 -14.24 20.93
N SER A 100 31.00 -14.38 19.61
CA SER A 100 31.87 -13.60 18.72
C SER A 100 31.54 -12.11 18.81
N ALA A 101 30.26 -11.75 18.78
CA ALA A 101 29.79 -10.38 18.83
C ALA A 101 30.04 -9.72 20.20
N SER A 102 29.93 -10.46 21.31
CA SER A 102 30.20 -9.94 22.65
C SER A 102 31.69 -9.67 22.89
N GLN A 103 32.58 -10.45 22.27
CA GLN A 103 34.04 -10.30 22.42
C GLN A 103 34.62 -9.20 21.54
N ASN A 104 34.00 -8.89 20.40
CA ASN A 104 34.43 -7.82 19.50
C ASN A 104 33.25 -6.93 19.05
N PRO A 105 32.75 -6.03 19.91
CA PRO A 105 31.57 -5.22 19.60
C PRO A 105 31.71 -4.32 18.34
N LYS A 106 32.94 -4.04 17.88
CA LYS A 106 33.24 -3.25 16.68
C LYS A 106 33.68 -4.10 15.48
N GLY A 107 33.70 -5.42 15.60
CA GLY A 107 34.03 -6.30 14.49
C GLY A 107 32.98 -6.23 13.39
N LYS A 108 33.36 -6.63 12.17
CA LYS A 108 32.39 -6.87 11.08
C LYS A 108 31.59 -8.13 11.42
N HIS A 109 30.65 -8.02 12.35
CA HIS A 109 29.75 -9.09 12.69
C HIS A 109 28.49 -8.99 11.84
N ASN A 110 27.93 -10.16 11.50
CA ASN A 110 26.77 -10.34 10.64
C ASN A 110 25.46 -9.97 11.36
N SER A 111 25.41 -8.75 11.90
CA SER A 111 24.41 -8.25 12.85
C SER A 111 23.69 -7.02 12.29
N THR A 112 22.66 -6.51 12.98
CA THR A 112 21.96 -5.26 12.60
C THR A 112 22.78 -4.00 12.91
N GLY A 113 23.89 -4.14 13.63
CA GLY A 113 24.65 -3.04 14.20
C GLY A 113 24.20 -2.65 15.61
N ASN A 114 23.07 -3.18 16.11
CA ASN A 114 22.64 -3.04 17.49
C ASN A 114 22.88 -4.36 18.25
N LEU A 115 24.00 -4.41 18.98
CA LEU A 115 24.44 -5.62 19.68
C LEU A 115 23.43 -6.13 20.73
N SER A 116 22.76 -5.24 21.47
CA SER A 116 21.75 -5.68 22.46
C SER A 116 20.57 -6.35 21.78
N SER A 117 20.00 -5.70 20.75
CA SER A 117 18.87 -6.25 19.97
C SER A 117 19.23 -7.59 19.33
N ASP A 118 20.42 -7.69 18.72
CA ASP A 118 20.88 -8.92 18.10
C ASP A 118 21.06 -10.05 19.12
N LEU A 119 21.74 -9.79 20.25
CA LEU A 119 21.92 -10.80 21.31
C LEU A 119 20.59 -11.27 21.88
N ARG A 120 19.64 -10.36 22.15
CA ARG A 120 18.31 -10.74 22.67
C ARG A 120 17.51 -11.56 21.65
N THR A 121 17.55 -11.18 20.39
CA THR A 121 16.88 -11.92 19.29
C THR A 121 17.45 -13.33 19.18
N TRP A 122 18.77 -13.45 19.15
CA TRP A 122 19.49 -14.73 19.04
C TRP A 122 19.26 -15.63 20.24
N LEU A 123 19.37 -15.10 21.47
CA LEU A 123 19.15 -15.87 22.69
C LEU A 123 17.68 -16.29 22.85
N SER A 124 16.72 -15.45 22.46
CA SER A 124 15.31 -15.83 22.44
C SER A 124 15.05 -16.98 21.45
N ALA A 125 15.65 -16.96 20.25
CA ALA A 125 15.54 -18.12 19.35
C ALA A 125 16.15 -19.40 19.96
N VAL A 126 17.29 -19.30 20.64
CA VAL A 126 17.90 -20.43 21.36
C VAL A 126 16.98 -20.94 22.48
N LEU A 127 16.18 -20.08 23.10
CA LEU A 127 15.19 -20.43 24.12
C LEU A 127 14.00 -21.20 23.54
N SER A 128 13.52 -20.84 22.35
CA SER A 128 12.37 -21.49 21.69
C SER A 128 12.71 -22.88 21.12
N HIS A 129 13.97 -23.14 20.78
CA HIS A 129 14.43 -24.41 20.17
C HIS A 129 14.23 -25.66 21.05
N PRO A 130 14.66 -25.71 22.33
CA PRO A 130 14.43 -26.87 23.18
C PRO A 130 12.95 -27.23 23.34
N GLN A 131 12.07 -26.23 23.32
CA GLN A 131 10.63 -26.47 23.36
C GLN A 131 10.13 -27.13 22.08
N THR A 132 10.51 -26.58 20.93
CA THR A 132 10.11 -27.14 19.62
C THR A 132 10.58 -28.60 19.52
N CYS A 133 11.77 -28.91 20.04
CA CYS A 133 12.27 -30.27 20.20
C CYS A 133 11.34 -31.14 21.08
N LEU A 134 10.91 -30.66 22.25
CA LEU A 134 9.98 -31.40 23.13
C LEU A 134 8.59 -31.62 22.53
N GLU A 135 8.10 -30.67 21.74
CA GLU A 135 6.83 -30.76 21.00
C GLU A 135 6.92 -31.76 19.85
N GLY A 136 8.08 -31.88 19.19
CA GLY A 136 8.32 -32.90 18.16
C GLY A 136 8.09 -34.33 18.66
N PHE A 137 8.28 -34.60 19.96
CA PHE A 137 8.01 -35.90 20.57
C PHE A 137 6.54 -36.19 20.88
N GLU A 138 5.62 -35.24 20.64
CA GLU A 138 4.18 -35.49 20.79
C GLU A 138 3.70 -36.61 19.86
N GLY A 139 2.91 -37.54 20.41
CA GLY A 139 2.47 -38.73 19.68
C GLY A 139 3.55 -39.81 19.49
N THR A 140 4.67 -39.76 20.22
CA THR A 140 5.65 -40.86 20.33
C THR A 140 5.45 -41.66 21.64
N ASN A 141 6.26 -42.72 21.85
CA ASN A 141 6.23 -43.53 23.08
C ASN A 141 6.76 -42.79 24.34
N GLY A 142 7.26 -41.57 24.21
CA GLY A 142 7.67 -40.70 25.32
C GLY A 142 8.98 -41.07 26.03
N ILE A 143 9.61 -42.22 25.72
CA ILE A 143 10.82 -42.68 26.42
C ILE A 143 11.98 -41.70 26.21
N VAL A 144 12.26 -41.36 24.95
CA VAL A 144 13.34 -40.43 24.61
C VAL A 144 13.06 -39.04 25.19
N LYS A 145 11.81 -38.55 25.08
CA LYS A 145 11.37 -37.29 25.68
C LYS A 145 11.70 -37.22 27.17
N SER A 146 11.34 -38.24 27.94
CA SER A 146 11.62 -38.30 29.38
C SER A 146 13.12 -38.29 29.70
N LEU A 147 13.93 -38.97 28.90
CA LEU A 147 15.38 -39.02 29.08
C LEU A 147 16.07 -37.68 28.84
N VAL A 148 15.59 -36.89 27.88
CA VAL A 148 16.20 -35.61 27.50
C VAL A 148 15.59 -34.41 28.22
N SER A 149 14.43 -34.57 28.85
CA SER A 149 13.69 -33.48 29.50
C SER A 149 14.50 -32.74 30.57
N ALA A 150 15.28 -33.48 31.39
CA ALA A 150 16.12 -32.85 32.42
C ALA A 150 17.24 -31.99 31.81
N GLY A 151 17.95 -32.51 30.81
CA GLY A 151 19.00 -31.75 30.11
C GLY A 151 18.45 -30.59 29.29
N ILE A 152 17.25 -30.72 28.74
CA ILE A 152 16.53 -29.61 28.10
C ILE A 152 16.16 -28.53 29.14
N GLY A 153 15.70 -28.94 30.33
CA GLY A 153 15.42 -28.01 31.42
C GLY A 153 16.66 -27.21 31.84
N GLU A 154 17.82 -27.87 31.95
CA GLU A 154 19.10 -27.20 32.21
C GLU A 154 19.46 -26.19 31.12
N VAL A 155 19.33 -26.57 29.84
CA VAL A 155 19.57 -25.67 28.71
C VAL A 155 18.64 -24.45 28.76
N VAL A 156 17.35 -24.65 29.03
CA VAL A 156 16.37 -23.55 29.15
C VAL A 156 16.77 -22.59 30.26
N SER A 157 17.06 -23.10 31.47
CA SER A 157 17.46 -22.25 32.60
C SER A 157 18.74 -21.46 32.31
N LEU A 158 19.75 -22.07 31.69
CA LEU A 158 20.98 -21.38 31.30
C LEU A 158 20.74 -20.27 30.26
N VAL A 159 19.79 -20.47 29.33
CA VAL A 159 19.43 -19.45 28.34
C VAL A 159 18.66 -18.31 28.99
N GLU A 160 17.72 -18.58 29.89
CA GLU A 160 16.98 -17.57 30.65
C GLU A 160 17.94 -16.69 31.47
N GLU A 161 18.90 -17.31 32.16
CA GLU A 161 19.97 -16.59 32.88
C GLU A 161 20.81 -15.72 31.94
N LEU A 162 21.16 -16.21 30.75
CA LEU A 162 21.90 -15.45 29.75
C LEU A 162 21.09 -14.29 29.17
N LEU A 163 19.79 -14.49 28.91
CA LEU A 163 18.92 -13.46 28.38
C LEU A 163 18.74 -12.32 29.40
N ALA A 164 18.63 -12.65 30.69
CA ALA A 164 18.59 -11.69 31.79
C ALA A 164 19.89 -10.87 31.96
N GLN A 165 21.03 -11.37 31.45
CA GLN A 165 22.31 -10.65 31.46
C GLN A 165 22.42 -9.59 30.34
N VAL A 166 21.53 -9.57 29.35
CA VAL A 166 21.55 -8.58 28.26
C VAL A 166 20.59 -7.45 28.60
N VAL A 167 21.10 -6.22 28.65
CA VAL A 167 20.30 -5.04 29.04
C VAL A 167 19.28 -4.73 27.93
N PRO A 168 17.97 -4.64 28.26
CA PRO A 168 16.96 -4.21 27.30
C PRO A 168 17.27 -2.80 26.80
N VAL A 169 17.11 -2.56 25.50
CA VAL A 169 17.23 -1.22 24.92
C VAL A 169 16.05 -0.37 25.40
N ASN A 170 16.33 0.61 26.29
CA ASN A 170 15.46 1.75 26.56
C ASN A 170 16.07 2.99 25.91
N ASP A 171 16.31 2.94 24.60
CA ASP A 171 16.70 4.13 23.87
C ASP A 171 15.43 4.79 23.32
N GLU A 172 15.09 5.96 23.88
CA GLU A 172 14.35 6.98 23.14
C GLU A 172 15.13 7.22 21.84
N PHE A 173 14.70 6.57 20.77
CA PHE A 173 15.32 6.71 19.45
C PHE A 173 15.12 8.15 18.97
N ASP A 174 16.13 9.00 19.14
CA ASP A 174 16.21 10.31 18.51
C ASP A 174 16.30 10.07 16.99
N ALA A 175 15.17 10.26 16.29
CA ALA A 175 14.96 9.99 14.87
C ALA A 175 15.84 10.83 13.91
N ARG A 176 16.95 11.41 14.39
CA ARG A 176 17.78 12.42 13.71
C ARG A 176 19.15 11.93 13.24
N LYS A 177 19.51 10.65 13.42
CA LYS A 177 20.78 10.11 12.91
C LYS A 177 20.57 8.93 11.97
N GLU A 178 20.20 9.23 10.74
CA GLU A 178 20.33 8.33 9.60
C GLU A 178 21.82 8.11 9.27
N GLN A 179 22.48 7.19 9.97
CA GLN A 179 23.79 6.70 9.56
C GLN A 179 23.68 5.24 9.12
N PHE A 180 23.75 5.04 7.80
CA PHE A 180 23.76 3.72 7.17
C PHE A 180 24.98 2.90 7.62
N PRO A 181 24.82 1.58 7.89
CA PRO A 181 25.95 0.70 8.16
C PRO A 181 26.94 0.64 6.99
N SER A 182 28.24 0.64 7.30
CA SER A 182 29.34 0.74 6.33
C SER A 182 29.50 -0.46 5.37
N TRP A 183 28.73 -1.53 5.57
CA TRP A 183 28.75 -2.72 4.73
C TRP A 183 27.71 -2.70 3.60
N VAL A 184 26.82 -1.70 3.55
CA VAL A 184 25.80 -1.56 2.50
C VAL A 184 26.28 -0.58 1.42
N LYS A 185 26.59 -1.09 0.23
CA LYS A 185 26.99 -0.25 -0.90
C LYS A 185 25.76 0.45 -1.51
N PRO A 186 25.84 1.73 -1.93
CA PRO A 186 24.72 2.48 -2.50
C PRO A 186 24.02 1.81 -3.69
N ARG A 187 24.74 0.97 -4.45
CA ARG A 187 24.25 0.27 -5.65
C ARG A 187 23.25 -0.86 -5.35
N GLU A 188 23.19 -1.36 -4.12
CA GLU A 188 22.28 -2.45 -3.71
C GLU A 188 20.92 -1.93 -3.22
N ARG A 189 20.79 -0.62 -2.94
CA ARG A 189 19.53 0.04 -2.53
C ARG A 189 18.55 0.25 -3.70
N LYS A 190 19.06 0.20 -4.93
CA LYS A 190 18.32 0.46 -6.18
C LYS A 190 17.75 -0.80 -6.85
N LEU A 191 18.13 -2.00 -6.40
CA LEU A 191 18.01 -3.19 -7.25
C LEU A 191 16.64 -3.91 -7.21
N LEU A 192 15.69 -3.53 -6.35
CA LEU A 192 14.52 -4.39 -6.05
C LEU A 192 13.14 -3.71 -6.07
N GLN A 193 13.03 -2.44 -6.46
CA GLN A 193 11.72 -1.81 -6.68
C GLN A 193 11.19 -2.00 -8.12
N SER A 194 12.07 -2.30 -9.08
CA SER A 194 11.71 -2.66 -10.45
C SER A 194 11.47 -4.17 -10.63
N ILE A 195 10.85 -4.56 -11.74
CA ILE A 195 10.72 -5.94 -12.23
C ILE A 195 12.10 -6.51 -12.68
N GLY A 196 13.19 -5.76 -12.54
CA GLY A 196 14.52 -6.05 -13.11
C GLY A 196 15.55 -6.67 -12.15
N VAL A 197 15.17 -7.64 -11.31
CA VAL A 197 16.20 -8.42 -10.60
C VAL A 197 16.80 -9.43 -11.58
N THR A 198 18.05 -9.25 -11.98
CA THR A 198 18.72 -10.25 -12.84
C THR A 198 18.85 -11.56 -12.05
N PRO A 199 18.19 -12.66 -12.47
CA PRO A 199 18.24 -13.90 -11.72
C PRO A 199 19.62 -14.56 -11.85
N ASP A 200 20.18 -15.02 -10.73
CA ASP A 200 21.37 -15.88 -10.73
C ASP A 200 20.99 -17.32 -11.14
N ALA A 201 19.72 -17.72 -10.91
CA ALA A 201 19.16 -18.99 -11.36
C ALA A 201 17.68 -18.87 -11.75
N VAL A 202 17.26 -19.62 -12.77
CA VAL A 202 15.86 -19.69 -13.22
C VAL A 202 15.33 -21.12 -13.09
N VAL A 203 14.16 -21.26 -12.48
CA VAL A 203 13.45 -22.54 -12.32
C VAL A 203 12.20 -22.54 -13.21
N ALA A 204 12.02 -23.58 -14.03
CA ALA A 204 10.87 -23.67 -14.92
C ALA A 204 10.45 -25.13 -15.19
N LEU A 205 9.15 -25.43 -15.02
CA LEU A 205 8.59 -26.75 -15.32
C LEU A 205 8.60 -27.10 -16.81
N ASP A 206 8.59 -26.09 -17.69
CA ASP A 206 8.58 -26.27 -19.16
C ASP A 206 9.98 -26.50 -19.76
N GLY A 207 11.01 -26.64 -18.91
CA GLY A 207 12.40 -26.81 -19.32
C GLY A 207 13.07 -25.55 -19.85
N SER A 208 12.43 -24.38 -19.78
CA SER A 208 13.01 -23.10 -20.25
C SER A 208 13.86 -22.35 -19.22
N GLY A 209 14.18 -22.99 -18.08
CA GLY A 209 15.01 -22.46 -17.01
C GLY A 209 16.31 -23.27 -16.86
N ASN A 210 17.17 -22.84 -15.93
CA ASN A 210 18.38 -23.58 -15.56
C ASN A 210 18.05 -24.89 -14.84
N TYR A 211 16.97 -24.90 -14.05
CA TYR A 211 16.56 -26.04 -13.22
C TYR A 211 15.07 -26.36 -13.43
N GLY A 212 14.73 -27.66 -13.32
CA GLY A 212 13.33 -28.12 -13.32
C GLY A 212 12.69 -28.15 -11.92
N ARG A 213 13.52 -28.19 -10.87
CA ARG A 213 13.10 -28.20 -9.46
C ARG A 213 13.66 -27.00 -8.71
N ILE A 214 12.95 -26.58 -7.67
CA ILE A 214 13.34 -25.41 -6.87
C ILE A 214 14.53 -25.76 -5.99
N MET A 215 14.53 -26.96 -5.40
CA MET A 215 15.61 -27.38 -4.51
C MET A 215 16.97 -27.47 -5.23
N ASP A 216 17.00 -27.84 -6.52
CA ASP A 216 18.23 -27.89 -7.30
C ASP A 216 18.89 -26.49 -7.43
N ALA A 217 18.07 -25.45 -7.63
CA ALA A 217 18.54 -24.07 -7.66
C ALA A 217 19.04 -23.60 -6.29
N VAL A 218 18.35 -23.99 -5.21
CA VAL A 218 18.77 -23.69 -3.83
C VAL A 218 20.11 -24.36 -3.50
N LEU A 219 20.30 -25.61 -3.90
CA LEU A 219 21.55 -26.35 -3.67
C LEU A 219 22.73 -25.72 -4.41
N ALA A 220 22.50 -25.20 -5.62
CA ALA A 220 23.51 -24.51 -6.42
C ALA A 220 23.91 -23.13 -5.89
N ALA A 221 23.07 -22.48 -5.08
CA ALA A 221 23.40 -21.20 -4.46
C ALA A 221 24.62 -21.33 -3.53
N PRO A 222 25.52 -20.34 -3.45
CA PRO A 222 26.68 -20.40 -2.56
C PRO A 222 26.30 -20.35 -1.07
N ASP A 223 27.02 -21.10 -0.23
CA ASP A 223 26.88 -21.03 1.22
C ASP A 223 27.51 -19.73 1.76
N TYR A 224 26.88 -19.16 2.80
CA TYR A 224 27.29 -17.95 3.52
C TYR A 224 27.57 -16.73 2.61
N SER A 225 26.87 -16.66 1.48
CA SER A 225 27.01 -15.54 0.55
C SER A 225 26.52 -14.25 1.19
N MET A 226 27.39 -13.24 1.21
CA MET A 226 27.03 -11.87 1.58
C MET A 226 26.37 -11.11 0.42
N LYS A 227 26.51 -11.61 -0.81
CA LYS A 227 25.77 -11.12 -1.99
C LYS A 227 24.41 -11.80 -2.02
N ARG A 228 23.35 -11.06 -2.37
CA ARG A 228 22.03 -11.61 -2.66
C ARG A 228 22.10 -12.57 -3.86
N TYR A 229 21.59 -13.78 -3.69
CA TYR A 229 21.47 -14.80 -4.75
C TYR A 229 20.01 -14.97 -5.14
N VAL A 230 19.68 -14.67 -6.39
CA VAL A 230 18.30 -14.51 -6.87
C VAL A 230 17.87 -15.73 -7.67
N ILE A 231 16.85 -16.42 -7.19
CA ILE A 231 16.21 -17.57 -7.86
C ILE A 231 14.86 -17.10 -8.39
N TYR A 232 14.72 -17.02 -9.70
CA TYR A 232 13.45 -16.71 -10.36
C TYR A 232 12.70 -17.99 -10.70
N ILE A 233 11.47 -18.12 -10.21
CA ILE A 233 10.63 -19.29 -10.36
C ILE A 233 9.44 -18.92 -11.26
N LYS A 234 9.47 -19.43 -12.50
CA LYS A 234 8.41 -19.14 -13.47
C LYS A 234 7.06 -19.65 -12.99
N LYS A 235 5.99 -19.17 -13.61
CA LYS A 235 4.62 -19.60 -13.36
C LYS A 235 4.47 -21.12 -13.44
N GLY A 236 3.66 -21.66 -12.55
CA GLY A 236 3.43 -23.10 -12.43
C GLY A 236 3.09 -23.49 -11.00
N VAL A 237 2.61 -24.73 -10.85
CA VAL A 237 2.41 -25.37 -9.54
C VAL A 237 3.52 -26.38 -9.34
N TYR A 238 4.39 -26.11 -8.38
CA TYR A 238 5.58 -26.89 -8.05
C TYR A 238 5.25 -27.76 -6.85
N PHE A 239 5.06 -29.05 -7.08
CA PHE A 239 4.83 -30.04 -6.01
C PHE A 239 6.16 -30.46 -5.41
N GLU A 240 6.63 -29.70 -4.42
CA GLU A 240 7.92 -29.91 -3.77
C GLU A 240 7.90 -29.39 -2.33
N ASN A 241 8.51 -30.16 -1.41
CA ASN A 241 8.87 -29.65 -0.08
C ASN A 241 10.28 -29.07 -0.15
N VAL A 242 10.40 -27.76 0.01
CA VAL A 242 11.67 -27.01 -0.12
C VAL A 242 12.19 -26.60 1.25
N GLU A 243 13.48 -26.81 1.51
CA GLU A 243 14.13 -26.43 2.77
C GLU A 243 15.44 -25.67 2.52
N ILE A 244 15.44 -24.37 2.82
CA ILE A 244 16.62 -23.51 2.76
C ILE A 244 17.31 -23.53 4.12
N LYS A 245 18.36 -24.33 4.25
CA LYS A 245 19.10 -24.51 5.52
C LYS A 245 19.93 -23.30 5.93
N LYS A 246 20.32 -23.25 7.21
CA LYS A 246 21.03 -22.14 7.88
C LYS A 246 22.30 -21.60 7.18
N LYS A 247 22.94 -22.39 6.31
CA LYS A 247 24.13 -21.97 5.54
C LYS A 247 23.81 -21.13 4.32
N LYS A 248 22.59 -21.19 3.79
CA LYS A 248 22.20 -20.52 2.54
C LYS A 248 21.72 -19.09 2.80
N TRP A 249 22.66 -18.16 2.94
CA TRP A 249 22.36 -16.77 3.27
C TRP A 249 21.94 -15.94 2.07
N ASN A 250 21.12 -14.92 2.32
CA ASN A 250 20.70 -13.90 1.35
C ASN A 250 20.11 -14.47 0.05
N ILE A 251 19.43 -15.62 0.13
CA ILE A 251 18.63 -16.12 -1.00
C ILE A 251 17.40 -15.24 -1.15
N MET A 252 17.15 -14.82 -2.39
CA MET A 252 15.88 -14.21 -2.80
C MET A 252 15.19 -15.15 -3.78
N ILE A 253 13.93 -15.48 -3.52
CA ILE A 253 13.07 -16.18 -4.49
C ILE A 253 12.00 -15.21 -5.02
N VAL A 254 11.80 -15.23 -6.35
CA VAL A 254 10.85 -14.35 -7.02
C VAL A 254 9.98 -15.18 -7.96
N GLY A 255 8.66 -15.08 -7.84
CA GLY A 255 7.71 -15.72 -8.75
C GLY A 255 7.20 -14.79 -9.86
N ASP A 256 6.38 -15.34 -10.76
CA ASP A 256 5.67 -14.57 -11.81
C ASP A 256 4.44 -13.81 -11.28
N GLY A 257 4.14 -13.94 -9.99
CA GLY A 257 2.94 -13.41 -9.35
C GLY A 257 2.40 -14.40 -8.31
N MET A 258 1.80 -13.86 -7.25
CA MET A 258 1.24 -14.63 -6.13
C MET A 258 0.28 -15.74 -6.60
N ASP A 259 -0.56 -15.48 -7.62
CA ASP A 259 -1.48 -16.48 -8.18
C ASP A 259 -0.92 -17.27 -9.36
N ALA A 260 0.29 -16.94 -9.83
CA ALA A 260 0.90 -17.53 -11.02
C ALA A 260 1.95 -18.61 -10.67
N THR A 261 2.74 -18.38 -9.62
CA THR A 261 3.75 -19.33 -9.13
C THR A 261 3.35 -19.84 -7.75
N VAL A 262 3.11 -21.15 -7.63
CA VAL A 262 2.66 -21.79 -6.39
C VAL A 262 3.59 -22.96 -6.05
N ILE A 263 4.14 -22.98 -4.84
CA ILE A 263 4.85 -24.13 -4.26
C ILE A 263 3.86 -24.86 -3.37
N SER A 264 3.60 -26.14 -3.67
CA SER A 264 2.52 -26.91 -3.06
C SER A 264 3.03 -28.21 -2.44
N GLY A 265 2.55 -28.50 -1.23
CA GLY A 265 2.82 -29.73 -0.49
C GLY A 265 1.58 -30.17 0.30
N ASN A 266 1.71 -31.28 1.03
CA ASN A 266 0.59 -31.87 1.79
C ASN A 266 1.04 -32.66 3.03
N ARG A 267 2.25 -32.41 3.55
CA ARG A 267 2.69 -33.06 4.80
C ARG A 267 1.88 -32.55 5.97
N SER A 268 1.56 -33.44 6.91
CA SER A 268 0.69 -33.14 8.04
C SER A 268 1.05 -33.95 9.29
N PHE A 269 0.61 -33.48 10.45
CA PHE A 269 0.80 -34.18 11.71
C PHE A 269 0.20 -35.57 11.68
N ILE A 270 -1.05 -35.71 11.21
CA ILE A 270 -1.74 -37.02 11.13
C ILE A 270 -0.96 -38.04 10.31
N ASP A 271 -0.28 -37.62 9.25
CA ASP A 271 0.50 -38.51 8.38
C ASP A 271 1.88 -38.87 8.93
N GLY A 272 2.13 -38.60 10.22
CA GLY A 272 3.34 -39.02 10.93
C GLY A 272 4.42 -37.94 11.08
N TRP A 273 4.30 -36.82 10.38
CA TRP A 273 5.25 -35.71 10.45
C TRP A 273 5.09 -34.92 11.76
N THR A 274 6.17 -34.28 12.22
CA THR A 274 6.06 -33.25 13.24
C THR A 274 5.51 -31.97 12.62
N THR A 275 4.90 -31.09 13.42
CA THR A 275 4.48 -29.77 12.95
C THR A 275 5.64 -29.00 12.29
N PHE A 276 6.83 -29.05 12.91
CA PHE A 276 8.04 -28.42 12.41
C PHE A 276 8.45 -28.88 11.00
N ARG A 277 8.34 -30.19 10.68
CA ARG A 277 8.66 -30.74 9.35
C ARG A 277 7.50 -30.92 8.40
N SER A 278 6.29 -30.55 8.82
CA SER A 278 5.11 -30.53 7.94
C SER A 278 5.18 -29.42 6.88
N SER A 279 6.12 -28.48 7.01
CA SER A 279 6.24 -27.31 6.13
C SER A 279 6.44 -27.68 4.67
N THR A 280 5.63 -27.07 3.80
CA THR A 280 5.86 -27.12 2.34
C THR A 280 7.12 -26.32 1.97
N PHE A 281 7.28 -25.14 2.56
CA PHE A 281 8.49 -24.34 2.41
C PHE A 281 9.05 -23.98 3.78
N ALA A 282 10.33 -24.26 4.02
CA ALA A 282 11.05 -23.92 5.24
C ALA A 282 12.30 -23.10 4.93
N VAL A 283 12.57 -22.07 5.74
CA VAL A 283 13.77 -21.25 5.59
C VAL A 283 14.42 -20.84 6.91
N SER A 284 15.69 -21.21 7.05
CA SER A 284 16.56 -20.90 8.20
C SER A 284 17.74 -20.00 7.83
N GLY A 285 18.03 -19.84 6.54
CA GLY A 285 19.14 -19.00 6.06
C GLY A 285 18.83 -17.52 6.24
N ARG A 286 19.70 -16.77 6.94
CA ARG A 286 19.55 -15.32 7.22
C ARG A 286 19.33 -14.48 5.96
N GLY A 287 18.52 -13.42 6.09
CA GLY A 287 18.36 -12.39 5.05
C GLY A 287 17.53 -12.86 3.86
N PHE A 288 16.67 -13.86 4.07
CA PHE A 288 15.84 -14.44 3.03
C PHE A 288 14.78 -13.46 2.53
N ILE A 289 14.51 -13.46 1.22
CA ILE A 289 13.42 -12.68 0.63
C ILE A 289 12.57 -13.58 -0.25
N ALA A 290 11.25 -13.56 -0.09
CA ALA A 290 10.31 -14.10 -1.05
C ALA A 290 9.44 -12.98 -1.62
N ARG A 291 9.19 -13.03 -2.94
CA ARG A 291 8.37 -12.05 -3.63
C ARG A 291 7.50 -12.68 -4.73
N ASP A 292 6.27 -12.20 -4.86
CA ASP A 292 5.38 -12.51 -5.99
C ASP A 292 5.17 -14.04 -6.18
N ILE A 293 4.96 -14.79 -5.09
CA ILE A 293 4.86 -16.26 -5.09
C ILE A 293 3.95 -16.77 -3.96
N SER A 294 3.30 -17.92 -4.15
CA SER A 294 2.52 -18.58 -3.09
C SER A 294 3.15 -19.86 -2.55
N PHE A 295 3.02 -20.08 -1.24
CA PHE A 295 3.31 -21.32 -0.54
C PHE A 295 2.00 -21.92 -0.05
N GLN A 296 1.78 -23.20 -0.34
CA GLN A 296 0.51 -23.85 -0.06
C GLN A 296 0.69 -25.22 0.57
N ASN A 297 -0.07 -25.51 1.62
CA ASN A 297 -0.27 -26.87 2.11
C ASN A 297 -1.73 -27.31 1.87
N THR A 298 -1.89 -28.43 1.16
CA THR A 298 -3.18 -28.95 0.68
C THR A 298 -3.72 -30.11 1.52
N ALA A 299 -3.13 -30.40 2.68
CA ALA A 299 -3.51 -31.54 3.52
C ALA A 299 -5.00 -31.53 3.95
N GLY A 300 -5.59 -30.35 4.19
CA GLY A 300 -6.98 -30.21 4.62
C GLY A 300 -7.15 -30.11 6.15
N PRO A 301 -8.30 -29.64 6.65
CA PRO A 301 -8.53 -29.41 8.07
C PRO A 301 -8.66 -30.71 8.90
N GLU A 302 -8.96 -31.85 8.27
CA GLU A 302 -8.99 -33.18 8.90
C GLU A 302 -7.60 -33.73 9.23
N LYS A 303 -6.56 -33.14 8.65
CA LYS A 303 -5.17 -33.54 8.85
C LYS A 303 -4.46 -32.81 9.99
N HIS A 304 -5.19 -31.97 10.72
CA HIS A 304 -4.68 -31.14 11.81
C HIS A 304 -3.50 -30.26 11.36
N GLN A 305 -2.41 -30.16 12.14
CA GLN A 305 -1.30 -29.27 11.87
C GLN A 305 -0.62 -29.58 10.52
N ALA A 306 -0.59 -28.60 9.62
CA ALA A 306 -0.04 -28.76 8.28
C ALA A 306 0.50 -27.43 7.73
N VAL A 307 1.80 -27.20 7.92
CA VAL A 307 2.43 -25.91 7.65
C VAL A 307 2.62 -25.67 6.15
N ALA A 308 2.25 -24.48 5.66
CA ALA A 308 2.56 -24.05 4.29
C ALA A 308 3.94 -23.38 4.24
N LEU A 309 4.20 -22.44 5.15
CA LEU A 309 5.46 -21.72 5.24
C LEU A 309 5.98 -21.73 6.69
N ARG A 310 7.23 -22.13 6.88
CA ARG A 310 7.97 -21.99 8.13
C ARG A 310 9.18 -21.07 7.92
N SER A 311 9.35 -20.08 8.80
CA SER A 311 10.53 -19.21 8.80
C SER A 311 11.13 -19.13 10.20
N ASP A 312 12.42 -19.46 10.28
CA ASP A 312 13.34 -19.20 11.40
C ASP A 312 14.54 -18.35 10.93
N SER A 313 14.36 -17.67 9.80
CA SER A 313 15.34 -16.79 9.17
C SER A 313 15.27 -15.39 9.78
N ASP A 314 16.37 -14.96 10.40
CA ASP A 314 16.52 -13.59 10.87
C ASP A 314 16.64 -12.61 9.69
N LEU A 315 15.98 -11.46 9.84
CA LEU A 315 15.92 -10.41 8.83
C LEU A 315 15.27 -10.89 7.52
N SER A 316 14.21 -11.71 7.62
CA SER A 316 13.49 -12.25 6.47
C SER A 316 12.32 -11.36 6.02
N VAL A 317 12.09 -11.28 4.70
CA VAL A 317 11.00 -10.51 4.09
C VAL A 317 10.14 -11.36 3.18
N PHE A 318 8.83 -11.19 3.28
CA PHE A 318 7.84 -11.77 2.38
C PHE A 318 7.01 -10.63 1.80
N TYR A 319 7.03 -10.46 0.48
CA TYR A 319 6.39 -9.34 -0.20
C TYR A 319 5.49 -9.78 -1.34
N ARG A 320 4.18 -9.50 -1.25
CA ARG A 320 3.17 -10.03 -2.20
C ARG A 320 3.23 -11.55 -2.33
N CYS A 321 3.25 -12.22 -1.18
CA CYS A 321 3.25 -13.67 -1.10
C CYS A 321 1.91 -14.21 -0.62
N GLY A 322 1.52 -15.38 -1.14
CA GLY A 322 0.37 -16.13 -0.65
C GLY A 322 0.82 -17.21 0.31
N ILE A 323 0.21 -17.31 1.48
CA ILE A 323 0.44 -18.38 2.45
C ILE A 323 -0.89 -19.06 2.70
N LEU A 324 -1.07 -20.24 2.09
CA LEU A 324 -2.37 -20.86 1.91
C LEU A 324 -2.42 -22.23 2.61
N GLY A 325 -3.26 -22.37 3.63
CA GLY A 325 -3.46 -23.65 4.31
C GLY A 325 -4.77 -23.71 5.10
N PHE A 326 -4.76 -24.52 6.16
CA PHE A 326 -5.84 -24.65 7.14
C PHE A 326 -5.27 -24.39 8.54
N GLN A 327 -5.10 -25.44 9.35
CA GLN A 327 -4.47 -25.33 10.66
C GLN A 327 -2.95 -25.13 10.51
N ASP A 328 -2.38 -24.20 11.28
CA ASP A 328 -0.94 -23.94 11.37
C ASP A 328 -0.31 -23.50 10.03
N SER A 329 -1.03 -22.72 9.21
CA SER A 329 -0.60 -22.36 7.84
C SER A 329 0.75 -21.64 7.77
N LEU A 330 0.98 -20.65 8.64
CA LEU A 330 2.19 -19.85 8.72
C LEU A 330 2.87 -20.04 10.08
N TYR A 331 4.04 -20.67 10.06
CA TYR A 331 4.88 -20.86 11.24
C TYR A 331 6.01 -19.83 11.25
N THR A 332 5.76 -18.65 11.84
CA THR A 332 6.77 -17.65 12.15
C THR A 332 7.55 -18.10 13.39
N HIS A 333 8.46 -19.05 13.21
CA HIS A 333 9.05 -19.86 14.28
C HIS A 333 9.85 -19.02 15.28
N THR A 334 10.89 -18.31 14.82
CA THR A 334 11.78 -17.46 15.65
C THR A 334 12.34 -16.28 14.84
N MET A 335 13.12 -15.40 15.49
CA MET A 335 13.86 -14.28 14.88
C MET A 335 12.98 -13.14 14.30
N ARG A 336 13.59 -12.14 13.64
CA ARG A 336 12.89 -10.96 13.10
C ARG A 336 12.39 -11.20 11.67
N GLN A 337 11.11 -10.92 11.44
CA GLN A 337 10.43 -11.20 10.16
C GLN A 337 9.50 -10.06 9.75
N PHE A 338 9.42 -9.78 8.45
CA PHE A 338 8.54 -8.75 7.89
C PHE A 338 7.68 -9.29 6.74
N PHE A 339 6.36 -9.14 6.86
CA PHE A 339 5.39 -9.54 5.86
C PHE A 339 4.69 -8.29 5.33
N ARG A 340 4.71 -8.07 4.01
CA ARG A 340 4.15 -6.89 3.36
C ARG A 340 3.26 -7.29 2.20
N GLU A 341 2.02 -6.80 2.17
CA GLU A 341 1.07 -7.06 1.06
C GLU A 341 0.86 -8.56 0.78
N CYS A 342 0.98 -9.39 1.83
CA CYS A 342 0.78 -10.83 1.72
C CYS A 342 -0.69 -11.19 1.91
N ARG A 343 -1.11 -12.32 1.32
CA ARG A 343 -2.38 -12.96 1.60
C ARG A 343 -2.15 -14.20 2.45
N VAL A 344 -2.70 -14.24 3.66
CA VAL A 344 -2.58 -15.39 4.58
C VAL A 344 -3.96 -15.98 4.85
N THR A 345 -4.14 -17.27 4.60
CA THR A 345 -5.44 -17.94 4.78
C THR A 345 -5.31 -19.20 5.63
N GLY A 346 -6.24 -19.45 6.54
CA GLY A 346 -6.25 -20.67 7.35
C GLY A 346 -7.43 -20.75 8.33
N THR A 347 -7.39 -21.70 9.27
CA THR A 347 -8.48 -21.96 10.23
C THR A 347 -8.03 -21.79 11.69
N VAL A 348 -7.37 -22.82 12.24
CA VAL A 348 -6.89 -22.85 13.63
C VAL A 348 -5.43 -22.43 13.69
N ASP A 349 -5.12 -21.47 14.54
CA ASP A 349 -3.77 -21.02 14.87
C ASP A 349 -2.92 -20.75 13.61
N PHE A 350 -3.55 -20.22 12.57
CA PHE A 350 -2.94 -20.27 11.24
C PHE A 350 -1.78 -19.29 11.04
N ILE A 351 -1.54 -18.41 12.02
CA ILE A 351 -0.30 -17.65 12.20
C ILE A 351 0.22 -17.92 13.63
N PHE A 352 1.31 -18.67 13.76
CA PHE A 352 1.80 -19.11 15.07
C PHE A 352 3.33 -19.16 15.14
N GLY A 353 3.84 -19.25 16.36
CA GLY A 353 5.27 -19.27 16.67
C GLY A 353 5.69 -18.18 17.64
N ASP A 354 6.99 -17.93 17.70
CA ASP A 354 7.65 -17.07 18.70
C ASP A 354 8.64 -16.10 18.04
N ALA A 355 8.39 -15.73 16.78
CA ALA A 355 9.15 -14.69 16.10
C ALA A 355 8.81 -13.28 16.62
N THR A 356 9.67 -12.33 16.31
CA THR A 356 9.31 -10.90 16.32
C THR A 356 8.87 -10.54 14.91
N ALA A 357 7.56 -10.63 14.65
CA ALA A 357 7.02 -10.52 13.30
C ALA A 357 6.06 -9.32 13.14
N VAL A 358 6.26 -8.55 12.07
CA VAL A 358 5.35 -7.46 11.67
C VAL A 358 4.68 -7.81 10.34
N PHE A 359 3.36 -7.72 10.32
CA PHE A 359 2.50 -7.85 9.14
C PHE A 359 1.96 -6.48 8.78
N GLN A 360 2.27 -5.99 7.58
CA GLN A 360 1.86 -4.66 7.13
C GLN A 360 1.11 -4.72 5.81
N ASN A 361 -0.06 -4.08 5.72
CA ASN A 361 -0.91 -4.08 4.53
C ASN A 361 -1.26 -5.51 4.03
N CYS A 362 -1.38 -6.49 4.94
CA CYS A 362 -1.67 -7.87 4.56
C CYS A 362 -3.19 -8.14 4.56
N LEU A 363 -3.62 -9.05 3.69
CA LEU A 363 -4.97 -9.61 3.68
C LEU A 363 -4.97 -10.93 4.47
N ILE A 364 -5.72 -10.96 5.58
CA ILE A 364 -5.77 -12.09 6.51
C ILE A 364 -7.16 -12.70 6.46
N GLN A 365 -7.27 -13.94 5.97
CA GLN A 365 -8.56 -14.56 5.65
C GLN A 365 -8.79 -15.89 6.38
N PRO A 366 -9.56 -15.88 7.49
CA PRO A 366 -10.06 -17.10 8.10
C PRO A 366 -10.96 -17.86 7.13
N LYS A 367 -10.81 -19.19 7.10
CA LYS A 367 -11.51 -20.09 6.20
C LYS A 367 -12.55 -20.95 6.92
N LYS A 368 -13.38 -21.64 6.14
CA LYS A 368 -14.26 -22.69 6.66
C LYS A 368 -13.45 -23.90 7.13
N GLY A 369 -13.51 -24.17 8.43
CA GLY A 369 -12.95 -25.36 9.06
C GLY A 369 -13.93 -26.54 9.16
N LEU A 370 -13.62 -27.48 10.06
CA LEU A 370 -14.52 -28.58 10.42
C LEU A 370 -15.78 -28.06 11.16
N PRO A 371 -16.90 -28.81 11.15
CA PRO A 371 -18.07 -28.44 11.95
C PRO A 371 -17.72 -28.20 13.42
N ASN A 372 -18.21 -27.09 13.98
CA ASN A 372 -17.95 -26.63 15.35
C ASN A 372 -16.48 -26.27 15.67
N GLN A 373 -15.58 -26.30 14.69
CA GLN A 373 -14.22 -25.80 14.86
C GLN A 373 -14.26 -24.28 15.02
N LYS A 374 -13.51 -23.78 16.00
CA LYS A 374 -13.29 -22.34 16.19
C LYS A 374 -12.04 -21.94 15.44
N ASN A 375 -12.11 -20.87 14.68
CA ASN A 375 -10.95 -20.29 14.02
C ASN A 375 -10.20 -19.35 14.98
N THR A 376 -8.88 -19.37 14.91
CA THR A 376 -7.98 -18.48 15.65
C THR A 376 -6.92 -17.99 14.68
N ILE A 377 -6.84 -16.66 14.50
CA ILE A 377 -5.86 -16.08 13.59
C ILE A 377 -4.46 -16.30 14.14
N THR A 378 -4.24 -15.98 15.42
CA THR A 378 -2.91 -16.09 16.04
C THR A 378 -2.82 -17.07 17.21
N ALA A 379 -1.64 -17.67 17.36
CA ALA A 379 -1.23 -18.40 18.56
C ALA A 379 0.25 -18.09 18.90
N HIS A 380 0.47 -16.99 19.61
CA HIS A 380 1.83 -16.51 19.93
C HIS A 380 2.48 -17.30 21.07
N GLY A 381 3.77 -17.63 20.89
CA GLY A 381 4.51 -18.63 21.65
C GLY A 381 5.49 -18.13 22.72
N ARG A 382 5.48 -16.85 23.08
CA ARG A 382 6.44 -16.29 24.07
C ARG A 382 6.28 -16.85 25.48
N LYS A 383 7.41 -17.24 26.07
CA LYS A 383 7.47 -17.95 27.36
C LYS A 383 8.21 -17.21 28.46
N ASP A 384 9.13 -16.34 28.10
CA ASP A 384 9.88 -15.54 29.05
C ASP A 384 9.59 -14.04 28.84
N PRO A 385 9.37 -13.27 29.91
CA PRO A 385 9.05 -11.85 29.80
C PRO A 385 10.22 -11.00 29.23
N ASN A 386 11.45 -11.49 29.26
CA ASN A 386 12.63 -10.83 28.71
C ASN A 386 12.79 -11.04 27.20
N GLU A 387 12.01 -11.94 26.59
CA GLU A 387 12.02 -12.13 25.14
C GLU A 387 11.46 -10.89 24.41
N PRO A 388 12.09 -10.49 23.29
CA PRO A 388 11.62 -9.38 22.47
C PRO A 388 10.44 -9.76 21.54
N THR A 389 9.97 -11.01 21.56
CA THR A 389 9.10 -11.61 20.55
C THR A 389 7.62 -11.20 20.66
N GLY A 390 6.87 -11.36 19.59
CA GLY A 390 5.47 -10.95 19.49
C GLY A 390 5.03 -10.79 18.04
N PHE A 391 3.72 -10.71 17.84
CA PHE A 391 3.13 -10.38 16.53
C PHE A 391 2.54 -8.98 16.52
N SER A 392 2.77 -8.24 15.44
CA SER A 392 2.21 -6.91 15.20
C SER A 392 1.56 -6.86 13.82
N PHE A 393 0.27 -6.57 13.77
CA PHE A 393 -0.52 -6.42 12.56
C PHE A 393 -0.89 -4.96 12.38
N GLN A 394 -0.42 -4.33 11.29
CA GLN A 394 -0.62 -2.91 11.00
C GLN A 394 -1.18 -2.70 9.61
N PHE A 395 -2.25 -1.91 9.48
CA PHE A 395 -2.89 -1.65 8.17
C PHE A 395 -3.40 -2.90 7.45
N CYS A 396 -3.65 -3.99 8.19
CA CYS A 396 -4.12 -5.24 7.61
C CYS A 396 -5.63 -5.21 7.38
N ASN A 397 -6.10 -6.04 6.45
CA ASN A 397 -7.52 -6.29 6.22
C ASN A 397 -7.86 -7.71 6.70
N ILE A 398 -8.72 -7.83 7.70
CA ILE A 398 -9.17 -9.08 8.31
C ILE A 398 -10.63 -9.35 7.89
N THR A 399 -10.78 -10.23 6.90
CA THR A 399 -12.07 -10.58 6.28
C THR A 399 -12.22 -12.08 6.11
N ALA A 400 -13.45 -12.60 6.12
CA ALA A 400 -13.68 -14.02 5.86
C ALA A 400 -13.23 -14.40 4.43
N ASP A 401 -12.65 -15.59 4.26
CA ASP A 401 -12.50 -16.18 2.93
C ASP A 401 -13.90 -16.49 2.36
N SER A 402 -13.99 -16.59 1.04
CA SER A 402 -15.19 -16.89 0.27
C SER A 402 -15.97 -18.12 0.77
N ASP A 403 -15.29 -19.12 1.33
CA ASP A 403 -15.92 -20.34 1.88
C ASP A 403 -16.51 -20.15 3.28
N LEU A 404 -16.03 -19.16 4.03
CA LEU A 404 -16.46 -18.81 5.39
C LEU A 404 -17.49 -17.68 5.40
N ALA A 405 -17.45 -16.75 4.45
CA ALA A 405 -18.36 -15.61 4.34
C ALA A 405 -19.86 -15.95 4.57
N PRO A 406 -20.43 -17.03 3.99
CA PRO A 406 -21.83 -17.38 4.25
C PRO A 406 -22.10 -17.98 5.64
N LEU A 407 -21.06 -18.25 6.43
CA LEU A 407 -21.10 -18.95 7.71
C LEU A 407 -20.56 -18.11 8.87
N VAL A 408 -20.28 -16.81 8.66
CA VAL A 408 -19.72 -15.90 9.68
C VAL A 408 -20.55 -15.87 10.97
N ASN A 409 -21.87 -16.02 10.87
CA ASN A 409 -22.77 -16.04 12.03
C ASN A 409 -22.71 -17.35 12.85
N THR A 410 -22.26 -18.45 12.23
CA THR A 410 -22.25 -19.78 12.84
C THR A 410 -20.86 -20.28 13.20
N THR A 411 -19.83 -19.83 12.48
CA THR A 411 -18.44 -20.23 12.69
C THR A 411 -17.73 -19.19 13.53
N GLN A 412 -17.31 -19.57 14.74
CA GLN A 412 -16.65 -18.65 15.66
C GLN A 412 -15.22 -18.39 15.21
N THR A 413 -14.84 -17.12 15.04
CA THR A 413 -13.47 -16.70 14.70
C THR A 413 -12.96 -15.65 15.67
N TYR A 414 -11.72 -15.82 16.11
CA TYR A 414 -11.05 -14.98 17.09
C TYR A 414 -9.71 -14.46 16.56
N LEU A 415 -9.27 -13.30 17.06
CA LEU A 415 -7.97 -12.70 16.75
C LEU A 415 -6.81 -13.59 17.20
N GLY A 416 -6.97 -14.35 18.28
CA GLY A 416 -5.99 -15.34 18.69
C GLY A 416 -6.25 -15.96 20.05
N ARG A 417 -5.31 -16.82 20.47
CA ARG A 417 -5.28 -17.47 21.80
C ARG A 417 -3.85 -17.66 22.35
N PRO A 418 -3.65 -17.62 23.67
CA PRO A 418 -2.31 -17.57 24.26
C PRO A 418 -1.67 -18.96 24.35
N TRP A 419 -0.92 -19.35 23.32
CA TRP A 419 -0.25 -20.65 23.30
C TRP A 419 0.71 -20.82 24.48
N LYS A 420 1.40 -19.76 24.89
CA LYS A 420 2.35 -19.74 26.02
C LYS A 420 2.09 -18.55 26.96
N THR A 421 2.68 -18.64 28.16
CA THR A 421 2.39 -17.78 29.34
C THR A 421 2.48 -16.28 29.08
N TYR A 422 3.41 -15.82 28.25
CA TYR A 422 3.63 -14.40 27.96
C TYR A 422 3.32 -14.07 26.49
N SER A 423 2.37 -14.80 25.90
CA SER A 423 1.84 -14.57 24.55
C SER A 423 1.61 -13.09 24.29
N ARG A 424 2.08 -12.58 23.14
CA ARG A 424 2.05 -11.15 22.81
C ARG A 424 1.59 -10.93 21.38
N THR A 425 0.50 -10.21 21.19
CA THR A 425 -0.07 -9.92 19.87
C THR A 425 -0.77 -8.58 19.87
N VAL A 426 -0.52 -7.78 18.85
CA VAL A 426 -1.10 -6.45 18.67
C VAL A 426 -1.73 -6.33 17.29
N PHE A 427 -2.99 -5.90 17.24
CA PHE A 427 -3.66 -5.47 16.02
C PHE A 427 -3.89 -3.97 16.07
N MET A 428 -3.35 -3.24 15.10
CA MET A 428 -3.41 -1.79 15.09
C MET A 428 -3.69 -1.22 13.70
N GLN A 429 -4.48 -0.15 13.65
CA GLN A 429 -4.82 0.56 12.40
C GLN A 429 -5.30 -0.38 11.29
N SER A 430 -6.00 -1.45 11.64
CA SER A 430 -6.39 -2.53 10.73
C SER A 430 -7.91 -2.61 10.60
N PHE A 431 -8.41 -3.02 9.43
CA PHE A 431 -9.82 -3.27 9.20
C PHE A 431 -10.21 -4.68 9.64
N MET A 432 -11.32 -4.83 10.35
CA MET A 432 -11.88 -6.09 10.83
C MET A 432 -13.37 -6.17 10.48
N SER A 433 -13.73 -7.10 9.60
CA SER A 433 -15.14 -7.40 9.30
C SER A 433 -15.85 -8.17 10.43
N GLU A 434 -17.13 -8.45 10.26
CA GLU A 434 -18.00 -9.17 11.19
C GLU A 434 -17.60 -10.64 11.40
N VAL A 435 -16.59 -11.13 10.67
CA VAL A 435 -16.00 -12.44 10.92
C VAL A 435 -15.44 -12.53 12.34
N ILE A 436 -14.95 -11.43 12.92
CA ILE A 436 -14.38 -11.41 14.27
C ILE A 436 -15.48 -11.32 15.31
N ARG A 437 -15.46 -12.27 16.25
CA ARG A 437 -16.38 -12.28 17.37
C ARG A 437 -16.20 -11.09 18.31
N ALA A 438 -17.28 -10.67 18.95
CA ALA A 438 -17.30 -9.54 19.88
C ALA A 438 -16.33 -9.72 21.05
N GLU A 439 -16.16 -10.95 21.55
CA GLU A 439 -15.20 -11.31 22.59
C GLU A 439 -13.74 -11.06 22.16
N GLY A 440 -13.47 -11.12 20.85
CA GLY A 440 -12.18 -10.84 20.21
C GLY A 440 -11.14 -11.95 20.36
N TRP A 441 -10.91 -12.44 21.58
CA TRP A 441 -9.85 -13.38 21.94
C TRP A 441 -10.41 -14.64 22.59
N LEU A 442 -9.69 -15.76 22.49
CA LEU A 442 -10.11 -17.07 23.00
C LEU A 442 -9.11 -17.62 24.02
N GLU A 443 -9.60 -18.19 25.12
CA GLU A 443 -8.73 -18.83 26.11
C GLU A 443 -7.96 -20.02 25.49
N TRP A 444 -6.75 -20.27 25.99
CA TRP A 444 -6.05 -21.50 25.65
C TRP A 444 -6.58 -22.68 26.46
N ASN A 445 -6.56 -22.55 27.80
CA ASN A 445 -7.09 -23.53 28.73
C ASN A 445 -7.39 -22.90 30.09
N GLY A 446 -8.66 -22.68 30.42
CA GLY A 446 -9.06 -22.04 31.68
C GLY A 446 -8.48 -20.63 31.82
N ASP A 447 -7.91 -20.31 32.97
CA ASP A 447 -7.29 -19.04 33.32
C ASP A 447 -5.81 -18.93 32.94
N PHE A 448 -5.25 -19.93 32.24
CA PHE A 448 -3.86 -19.94 31.82
C PHE A 448 -3.49 -18.68 31.01
N ALA A 449 -2.39 -18.05 31.41
CA ALA A 449 -1.76 -16.87 30.78
C ALA A 449 -2.58 -15.56 30.80
N LEU A 450 -3.85 -15.57 31.23
CA LEU A 450 -4.75 -14.42 31.09
C LEU A 450 -4.27 -13.16 31.85
N ASP A 451 -3.47 -13.35 32.90
CA ASP A 451 -2.88 -12.28 33.70
C ASP A 451 -1.51 -11.79 33.22
N THR A 452 -0.84 -12.56 32.36
CA THR A 452 0.57 -12.37 31.99
C THR A 452 0.77 -12.13 30.49
N LEU A 453 -0.19 -12.51 29.65
CA LEU A 453 -0.20 -12.20 28.23
C LEU A 453 -0.29 -10.68 27.98
N TYR A 454 0.04 -10.27 26.76
CA TYR A 454 -0.13 -8.90 26.28
C TYR A 454 -0.86 -8.90 24.94
N TYR A 455 -2.17 -8.73 24.99
CA TYR A 455 -3.02 -8.59 23.80
C TYR A 455 -3.54 -7.18 23.68
N ALA A 456 -3.32 -6.56 22.53
CA ALA A 456 -3.66 -5.17 22.33
C ALA A 456 -4.38 -4.89 21.01
N GLU A 457 -5.32 -3.96 21.07
CA GLU A 457 -6.01 -3.39 19.92
C GLU A 457 -5.87 -1.86 19.93
N TYR A 458 -5.55 -1.25 18.79
CA TYR A 458 -5.36 0.20 18.65
C TYR A 458 -5.91 0.72 17.33
N LEU A 459 -6.92 1.61 17.37
CA LEU A 459 -7.49 2.28 16.19
C LEU A 459 -7.84 1.33 15.02
N ASN A 460 -8.39 0.15 15.33
CA ASN A 460 -8.94 -0.74 14.31
C ASN A 460 -10.33 -0.25 13.86
N THR A 461 -10.70 -0.55 12.62
CA THR A 461 -11.97 -0.13 12.00
C THR A 461 -12.77 -1.35 11.50
N GLY A 462 -14.04 -1.16 11.13
CA GLY A 462 -14.91 -2.23 10.65
C GLY A 462 -15.81 -2.85 11.73
N SER A 463 -16.78 -3.66 11.30
CA SER A 463 -17.84 -4.22 12.15
C SER A 463 -17.31 -5.16 13.25
N GLY A 464 -16.18 -5.82 13.04
CA GLY A 464 -15.51 -6.68 14.02
C GLY A 464 -14.57 -5.96 14.98
N ALA A 465 -14.28 -4.67 14.77
CA ALA A 465 -13.29 -3.92 15.55
C ALA A 465 -13.82 -3.36 16.89
N GLY A 466 -15.12 -3.49 17.17
CA GLY A 466 -15.72 -2.95 18.39
C GLY A 466 -15.17 -3.57 19.67
N VAL A 467 -14.56 -2.75 20.54
CA VAL A 467 -13.87 -3.23 21.76
C VAL A 467 -14.75 -3.36 23.01
N ALA A 468 -15.99 -2.86 22.99
CA ALA A 468 -16.84 -2.77 24.18
C ALA A 468 -17.11 -4.14 24.86
N ASN A 469 -17.29 -5.17 24.03
CA ASN A 469 -17.64 -6.53 24.45
C ASN A 469 -16.44 -7.49 24.48
N ARG A 470 -15.22 -6.96 24.38
CA ARG A 470 -14.00 -7.76 24.49
C ARG A 470 -13.86 -8.36 25.88
N VAL A 471 -13.12 -9.47 25.94
CA VAL A 471 -12.71 -10.16 27.17
C VAL A 471 -12.16 -9.18 28.22
N LYS A 472 -12.33 -9.52 29.51
CA LYS A 472 -11.91 -8.68 30.65
C LYS A 472 -10.62 -9.17 31.31
N TRP A 473 -9.78 -9.87 30.56
CA TRP A 473 -8.51 -10.40 31.05
C TRP A 473 -7.55 -9.25 31.40
N LYS A 474 -6.75 -9.42 32.46
CA LYS A 474 -5.79 -8.40 32.88
C LYS A 474 -4.72 -8.12 31.82
N GLY A 475 -4.34 -9.13 31.03
CA GLY A 475 -3.40 -9.00 29.92
C GLY A 475 -3.99 -8.41 28.62
N TYR A 476 -5.30 -8.14 28.58
CA TYR A 476 -5.94 -7.49 27.43
C TYR A 476 -5.94 -5.97 27.57
N HIS A 477 -5.65 -5.27 26.48
CA HIS A 477 -5.55 -3.82 26.43
C HIS A 477 -6.23 -3.26 25.18
N ALA A 478 -7.12 -2.29 25.38
CA ALA A 478 -7.62 -1.44 24.31
C ALA A 478 -6.98 -0.05 24.47
N PHE A 479 -6.18 0.36 23.48
CA PHE A 479 -5.44 1.61 23.55
C PHE A 479 -6.04 2.67 22.61
N ASN A 480 -5.96 3.92 23.06
CA ASN A 480 -6.32 5.08 22.25
C ASN A 480 -5.12 6.03 22.02
N ASP A 481 -3.99 5.81 22.71
CA ASP A 481 -2.76 6.59 22.54
C ASP A 481 -1.67 5.79 21.82
N SER A 482 -1.11 6.41 20.77
CA SER A 482 -0.01 5.87 19.98
C SER A 482 1.25 5.57 20.80
N SER A 483 1.49 6.29 21.91
CA SER A 483 2.67 6.08 22.76
C SER A 483 2.69 4.70 23.39
N GLN A 484 1.52 4.10 23.61
CA GLN A 484 1.35 2.79 24.25
C GLN A 484 1.64 1.63 23.30
N VAL A 485 1.61 1.88 21.99
CA VAL A 485 1.80 0.87 20.95
C VAL A 485 3.00 1.15 20.03
N SER A 486 3.71 2.26 20.22
CA SER A 486 4.86 2.69 19.39
C SER A 486 5.96 1.63 19.30
N ASN A 487 6.15 0.88 20.38
CA ASN A 487 7.11 -0.22 20.48
C ASN A 487 6.77 -1.42 19.58
N PHE A 488 5.56 -1.48 19.01
CA PHE A 488 5.12 -2.54 18.08
C PHE A 488 5.20 -2.13 16.61
N THR A 489 5.71 -0.93 16.31
CA THR A 489 5.94 -0.47 14.94
C THR A 489 7.19 -1.09 14.33
N VAL A 490 7.33 -1.04 13.00
CA VAL A 490 8.48 -1.61 12.29
C VAL A 490 9.83 -1.09 12.81
N ALA A 491 9.92 0.20 13.10
CA ALA A 491 11.16 0.86 13.54
C ALA A 491 11.62 0.40 14.92
N GLN A 492 10.67 0.12 15.82
CA GLN A 492 10.97 -0.22 17.21
C GLN A 492 10.97 -1.74 17.44
N PHE A 493 10.00 -2.43 16.86
CA PHE A 493 9.73 -3.82 17.19
C PHE A 493 10.69 -4.79 16.54
N ILE A 494 11.02 -4.54 15.27
CA ILE A 494 11.95 -5.38 14.47
C ILE A 494 13.16 -4.58 14.00
N GLU A 495 13.35 -3.37 14.55
CA GLU A 495 14.42 -2.45 14.18
C GLU A 495 14.57 -2.27 12.66
N GLY A 496 13.43 -2.22 11.96
CA GLY A 496 13.35 -2.35 10.52
C GLY A 496 14.22 -1.35 9.76
N ASN A 497 14.41 -0.15 10.32
CA ASN A 497 15.27 0.89 9.75
C ASN A 497 16.72 0.46 9.57
N LEU A 498 17.20 -0.51 10.35
CA LEU A 498 18.57 -1.01 10.26
C LEU A 498 18.79 -1.95 9.05
N TRP A 499 17.73 -2.59 8.54
CA TRP A 499 17.90 -3.69 7.58
C TRP A 499 16.89 -3.72 6.43
N LEU A 500 15.62 -3.32 6.63
CA LEU A 500 14.60 -3.31 5.58
C LEU A 500 14.93 -2.41 4.38
N PRO A 501 15.58 -1.24 4.51
CA PRO A 501 15.96 -0.43 3.33
C PRO A 501 16.82 -1.19 2.31
N SER A 502 17.64 -2.15 2.76
CA SER A 502 18.49 -2.98 1.88
C SER A 502 17.72 -4.04 1.09
N THR A 503 16.45 -4.26 1.44
CA THR A 503 15.55 -5.22 0.78
C THR A 503 14.80 -4.59 -0.38
N GLY A 504 14.75 -3.26 -0.45
CA GLY A 504 13.98 -2.50 -1.44
C GLY A 504 12.46 -2.53 -1.21
N VAL A 505 11.97 -3.31 -0.24
CA VAL A 505 10.55 -3.36 0.12
C VAL A 505 10.18 -2.10 0.90
N THR A 506 9.12 -1.42 0.46
CA THR A 506 8.57 -0.25 1.14
C THR A 506 7.88 -0.65 2.43
N TYR A 507 8.07 0.14 3.49
CA TYR A 507 7.44 -0.10 4.79
C TYR A 507 7.17 1.22 5.51
N THR A 508 6.12 1.24 6.33
CA THR A 508 5.89 2.35 7.28
C THR A 508 6.64 2.06 8.57
N ALA A 509 7.63 2.89 8.88
CA ALA A 509 8.57 2.65 9.97
C ALA A 509 7.94 2.84 11.36
N ALA A 510 7.26 3.96 11.60
CA ALA A 510 6.65 4.29 12.89
C ALA A 510 5.26 4.92 12.67
N PHE A 511 4.52 5.17 13.76
CA PHE A 511 3.41 6.12 13.70
C PHE A 511 3.97 7.46 13.26
N LYS A 512 3.37 8.07 12.23
CA LYS A 512 3.79 9.40 11.80
C LYS A 512 3.59 10.35 12.99
N PRO A 513 4.65 10.98 13.53
CA PRO A 513 4.49 12.00 14.56
C PRO A 513 3.78 13.20 13.93
N LEU A 514 2.84 13.80 14.67
CA LEU A 514 2.23 15.10 14.34
C LEU A 514 3.27 16.26 14.29
N SER A 515 4.57 15.99 14.47
CA SER A 515 5.64 16.98 14.63
C SER A 515 6.85 16.84 13.69
N SER A 516 6.86 15.92 12.72
CA SER A 516 8.03 15.70 11.83
C SER A 516 8.14 16.71 10.68
N TYR A 517 7.78 17.95 10.98
CA TYR A 517 7.80 19.08 10.08
C TYR A 517 8.73 20.17 10.59
N CYS A 518 10.00 19.80 10.77
CA CYS A 518 11.09 20.75 10.96
C CYS A 518 12.35 20.22 10.27
N TRP A 519 12.65 20.74 9.08
CA TRP A 519 14.00 20.73 8.54
C TRP A 519 14.85 21.77 9.30
N CYS A 520 16.08 21.35 9.60
CA CYS A 520 17.07 22.07 10.39
C CYS A 520 17.47 23.40 9.74
N ASN A 521 17.29 24.53 10.44
CA ASN A 521 18.18 25.67 10.28
C ASN A 521 18.40 26.36 11.63
N SER A 522 19.65 26.41 12.03
CA SER A 522 20.16 26.94 13.28
C SER A 522 19.96 28.46 13.33
N ASN A 523 19.30 29.00 14.37
CA ASN A 523 19.85 30.07 15.21
C ASN A 523 18.88 30.67 16.25
N PHE A 524 19.42 30.77 17.47
CA PHE A 524 19.13 31.69 18.57
C PHE A 524 17.96 31.47 19.55
N MET A 525 18.39 31.45 20.83
CA MET A 525 17.67 31.43 22.10
C MET A 525 16.86 32.72 22.32
N ALA A 526 15.72 32.62 23.02
CA ALA A 526 15.47 33.26 24.32
C ALA A 526 13.99 33.11 24.75
N ILE A 527 13.79 32.49 25.91
CA ILE A 527 12.53 32.52 26.67
C ILE A 527 12.51 33.85 27.44
N PRO A 528 11.33 34.46 27.67
CA PRO A 528 10.87 34.49 29.06
C PRO A 528 9.39 34.15 29.23
N LYS A 529 9.17 33.40 30.32
CA LYS A 529 7.95 33.19 31.09
C LYS A 529 7.01 34.41 31.08
N LEU A 530 5.72 34.21 30.79
CA LEU A 530 4.66 34.92 31.49
C LEU A 530 3.31 34.18 31.43
N PHE A 531 2.77 33.93 32.62
CA PHE A 531 1.35 33.80 32.98
C PHE A 531 0.61 32.46 32.80
N LEU A 532 0.76 31.61 33.83
CA LEU A 532 -0.39 31.08 34.55
C LEU A 532 -1.16 32.25 35.20
N LEU A 533 -2.47 32.34 34.96
CA LEU A 533 -3.52 32.74 35.92
C LEU A 533 -4.79 33.12 35.14
N LEU A 534 -5.82 32.26 35.20
CA LEU A 534 -7.17 32.61 35.67
C LEU A 534 -8.13 31.46 35.36
N LEU A 535 -8.34 30.63 36.37
CA LEU A 535 -9.46 29.71 36.48
C LEU A 535 -10.36 30.22 37.61
N ALA A 536 -11.67 30.12 37.37
CA ALA A 536 -12.79 30.25 38.29
C ALA A 536 -13.23 31.66 38.70
N PHE A 537 -14.35 32.13 38.13
CA PHE A 537 -15.43 32.72 38.94
C PHE A 537 -16.83 32.33 38.41
N PHE A 538 -17.41 31.35 39.10
CA PHE A 538 -18.80 31.17 39.54
C PHE A 538 -19.98 30.88 38.58
N PHE A 539 -20.80 29.97 39.14
CA PHE A 539 -22.00 29.29 38.68
C PHE A 539 -23.31 30.07 38.99
N SER A 540 -24.35 29.70 38.21
CA SER A 540 -25.74 29.34 38.58
C SER A 540 -26.89 30.37 38.67
N HIS A 541 -28.07 29.83 38.25
CA HIS A 541 -29.49 30.22 38.37
C HIS A 541 -30.11 30.75 37.05
N ALA A 542 -31.27 30.30 36.54
CA ALA A 542 -32.31 29.37 37.02
C ALA A 542 -33.20 28.86 35.86
N VAL A 543 -34.03 27.86 36.21
CA VAL A 543 -34.93 26.98 35.44
C VAL A 543 -36.30 27.62 35.12
N ALA A 544 -36.96 27.26 33.99
CA ALA A 544 -38.30 26.60 33.95
C ALA A 544 -39.07 26.66 32.60
N VAL A 545 -39.20 25.48 31.96
CA VAL A 545 -40.43 24.77 31.48
C VAL A 545 -41.55 25.52 30.71
N LYS A 546 -41.85 25.05 29.49
CA LYS A 546 -43.19 24.52 29.11
C LYS A 546 -43.22 23.72 27.80
N SER A 547 -43.92 22.59 27.85
CA SER A 547 -44.29 21.67 26.76
C SER A 547 -45.57 22.10 26.04
N SER A 548 -45.77 21.72 24.76
CA SER A 548 -46.86 20.81 24.32
C SER A 548 -47.05 20.71 22.78
N ASN A 549 -47.01 19.45 22.31
CA ASN A 549 -47.90 18.72 21.39
C ASN A 549 -48.25 19.16 19.93
N ALA A 550 -47.92 18.21 19.03
CA ALA A 550 -48.81 17.44 18.13
C ALA A 550 -49.04 17.85 16.65
N PHE A 551 -48.76 16.85 15.80
CA PHE A 551 -49.22 16.50 14.44
C PHE A 551 -50.37 17.30 13.79
N THR A 552 -50.22 17.64 12.50
CA THR A 552 -50.96 17.02 11.37
C THR A 552 -50.58 17.64 10.01
N THR A 553 -50.54 16.81 8.96
CA THR A 553 -50.45 17.13 7.51
C THR A 553 -51.66 17.92 7.00
N PRO A 554 -51.50 18.71 5.92
CA PRO A 554 -52.27 18.38 4.70
C PRO A 554 -51.56 18.69 3.37
N THR A 555 -52.21 18.20 2.32
CA THR A 555 -51.82 18.07 0.91
C THR A 555 -52.22 19.25 -0.02
N PHE A 556 -51.51 19.30 -1.16
CA PHE A 556 -51.97 19.52 -2.55
C PHE A 556 -52.02 20.92 -3.21
N HIS A 557 -51.61 20.87 -4.49
CA HIS A 557 -51.93 21.68 -5.69
C HIS A 557 -50.95 22.77 -6.17
N ALA A 558 -50.25 22.42 -7.26
CA ALA A 558 -49.59 23.33 -8.20
C ALA A 558 -50.54 23.69 -9.35
N ASN A 559 -50.46 24.94 -9.83
CA ASN A 559 -51.05 25.39 -11.09
C ASN A 559 -50.01 26.24 -11.85
N HIS A 560 -49.75 25.84 -13.10
CA HIS A 560 -48.88 26.50 -14.07
C HIS A 560 -49.67 27.51 -14.94
N SER A 561 -49.01 28.59 -15.34
CA SER A 561 -49.32 29.38 -16.55
C SER A 561 -48.13 30.31 -16.87
N SER A 562 -47.75 30.67 -18.10
CA SER A 562 -47.50 30.03 -19.40
C SER A 562 -47.08 31.16 -20.38
N LEU A 563 -46.31 30.82 -21.43
CA LEU A 563 -46.11 31.55 -22.72
C LEU A 563 -45.00 32.63 -22.73
N ASN A 564 -44.14 32.81 -23.75
CA ASN A 564 -43.91 32.24 -25.10
C ASN A 564 -42.56 32.85 -25.61
N ARG A 565 -41.74 32.32 -26.53
CA ARG A 565 -42.06 31.88 -27.90
C ARG A 565 -40.82 31.25 -28.63
N THR A 566 -41.05 30.06 -29.23
CA THR A 566 -40.62 29.53 -30.56
C THR A 566 -39.16 29.46 -31.04
N ASN A 567 -38.64 28.23 -31.25
CA ASN A 567 -38.53 27.66 -32.61
C ASN A 567 -38.26 26.12 -32.64
N LEU A 568 -39.19 25.44 -33.32
CA LEU A 568 -39.29 24.07 -33.84
C LEU A 568 -38.02 23.20 -33.93
N PHE A 569 -37.90 22.22 -33.03
CA PHE A 569 -37.90 20.76 -33.31
C PHE A 569 -38.46 20.08 -32.06
N HIS A 570 -39.35 19.10 -32.26
CA HIS A 570 -40.24 18.52 -31.25
C HIS A 570 -39.51 18.08 -29.96
N ASP A 571 -39.95 18.66 -28.84
CA ASP A 571 -39.62 18.29 -27.47
C ASP A 571 -40.17 16.88 -27.18
N VAL A 572 -39.28 15.90 -27.05
CA VAL A 572 -39.60 14.58 -26.52
C VAL A 572 -38.65 14.33 -25.35
N SER A 573 -39.01 14.90 -24.20
CA SER A 573 -38.46 14.49 -22.91
C SER A 573 -38.89 13.05 -22.64
N PHE A 574 -37.93 12.12 -22.70
CA PHE A 574 -38.15 10.74 -22.27
C PHE A 574 -37.88 10.63 -20.76
N ASP A 575 -38.95 10.50 -19.97
CA ASP A 575 -38.86 10.09 -18.57
C ASP A 575 -38.39 8.62 -18.53
N SER A 576 -37.13 8.42 -18.13
CA SER A 576 -36.41 7.14 -18.23
C SER A 576 -36.63 6.21 -17.03
N SER A 577 -37.67 6.44 -16.22
CA SER A 577 -37.82 5.79 -14.92
C SER A 577 -38.36 4.35 -14.93
N LYS A 578 -38.72 3.74 -16.06
CA LYS A 578 -39.11 2.30 -16.12
C LYS A 578 -38.84 1.64 -17.48
N LEU A 579 -37.74 0.88 -17.60
CA LEU A 579 -37.58 -0.13 -18.67
C LEU A 579 -36.63 -1.25 -18.21
N SER A 580 -37.24 -2.33 -17.72
CA SER A 580 -36.60 -3.51 -17.13
C SER A 580 -35.99 -4.47 -18.15
N ILE A 581 -34.79 -4.97 -17.82
CA ILE A 581 -34.16 -6.27 -18.16
C ILE A 581 -34.68 -6.95 -19.44
N SER A 582 -34.15 -6.48 -20.55
CA SER A 582 -33.80 -7.15 -21.80
C SER A 582 -33.54 -5.99 -22.74
N ILE A 583 -32.39 -5.90 -23.41
CA ILE A 583 -32.13 -4.78 -24.33
C ILE A 583 -33.02 -4.98 -25.55
N ASN A 584 -34.27 -4.55 -25.40
CA ASN A 584 -35.22 -4.32 -26.46
C ASN A 584 -35.49 -2.81 -26.40
N ILE A 585 -34.43 -2.02 -26.67
CA ILE A 585 -34.60 -0.59 -26.90
C ILE A 585 -35.59 -0.48 -28.06
N ASN A 586 -36.65 0.30 -27.88
CA ASN A 586 -37.66 0.52 -28.91
C ASN A 586 -36.96 0.80 -30.26
N PRO A 587 -37.24 0.05 -31.34
CA PRO A 587 -36.58 0.24 -32.64
C PRO A 587 -36.59 1.69 -33.14
N ASN A 588 -37.62 2.46 -32.75
CA ASN A 588 -37.73 3.89 -33.07
C ASN A 588 -36.68 4.75 -32.36
N ILE A 589 -36.28 4.41 -31.13
CA ILE A 589 -35.25 5.11 -30.36
C ILE A 589 -33.86 4.81 -30.92
N ILE A 590 -33.55 3.55 -31.26
CA ILE A 590 -32.27 3.21 -31.90
C ILE A 590 -32.12 3.95 -33.23
N ASN A 591 -33.17 3.99 -34.06
CA ASN A 591 -33.13 4.71 -35.34
C ASN A 591 -32.90 6.21 -35.13
N THR A 592 -33.56 6.82 -34.15
CA THR A 592 -33.38 8.25 -33.81
C THR A 592 -31.97 8.52 -33.30
N LEU A 593 -31.44 7.66 -32.43
CA LEU A 593 -30.07 7.73 -31.92
C LEU A 593 -29.03 7.60 -33.05
N LEU A 594 -29.22 6.65 -33.97
CA LEU A 594 -28.34 6.47 -35.13
C LEU A 594 -28.37 7.70 -36.06
N GLN A 595 -29.55 8.30 -36.27
CA GLN A 595 -29.68 9.54 -37.05
C GLN A 595 -28.98 10.72 -36.37
N SER A 596 -29.18 10.89 -35.06
CA SER A 596 -28.51 11.94 -34.26
C SER A 596 -26.99 11.78 -34.30
N LEU A 597 -26.47 10.56 -34.13
CA LEU A 597 -25.04 10.27 -34.25
C LEU A 597 -24.47 10.55 -35.64
N GLN A 598 -25.23 10.27 -36.70
CA GLN A 598 -24.79 10.60 -38.06
C GLN A 598 -24.78 12.10 -38.33
N ALA A 599 -25.73 12.86 -37.78
CA ALA A 599 -25.69 14.31 -37.78
C ALA A 599 -24.48 14.83 -37.00
N ALA A 600 -24.23 14.30 -35.80
CA ALA A 600 -23.07 14.64 -34.99
C ALA A 600 -21.74 14.39 -35.73
N ILE A 601 -21.60 13.25 -36.41
CA ILE A 601 -20.41 12.94 -37.23
C ILE A 601 -20.28 13.93 -38.39
N SER A 602 -21.37 14.27 -39.06
CA SER A 602 -21.35 15.23 -40.18
C SER A 602 -20.89 16.61 -39.72
N ASP A 603 -21.45 17.12 -38.63
CA ASP A 603 -21.09 18.44 -38.11
C ASP A 603 -19.68 18.46 -37.51
N ALA A 604 -19.30 17.37 -36.82
CA ALA A 604 -17.94 17.18 -36.35
C ALA A 604 -16.90 17.17 -37.48
N THR A 605 -17.25 16.62 -38.65
CA THR A 605 -16.39 16.62 -39.84
C THR A 605 -16.24 18.03 -40.40
N LYS A 606 -17.35 18.77 -40.57
CA LYS A 606 -17.33 20.17 -41.04
C LYS A 606 -16.48 21.07 -40.12
N LEU A 607 -16.60 20.88 -38.80
CA LEU A 607 -15.80 21.61 -37.83
C LEU A 607 -14.31 21.27 -37.96
N SER A 608 -13.97 20.01 -38.18
CA SER A 608 -12.58 19.59 -38.43
C SER A 608 -11.99 20.29 -39.65
N ASP A 609 -12.74 20.38 -40.75
CA ASP A 609 -12.31 21.11 -41.97
C ASP A 609 -12.09 22.60 -41.68
N LEU A 610 -12.99 23.22 -40.91
CA LEU A 610 -12.86 24.62 -40.53
C LEU A 610 -11.63 24.89 -39.64
N LEU A 611 -11.37 24.02 -38.65
CA LEU A 611 -10.18 24.09 -37.78
C LEU A 611 -8.86 23.84 -38.54
N ASN A 612 -8.88 23.01 -39.58
CA ASN A 612 -7.72 22.79 -40.44
C ASN A 612 -7.38 24.03 -41.26
N ASN A 613 -8.38 24.79 -41.71
CA ASN A 613 -8.20 26.02 -42.49
C ASN A 613 -7.85 27.26 -41.66
N ALA A 614 -8.10 27.25 -40.34
CA ALA A 614 -7.95 28.40 -39.45
C ALA A 614 -6.49 28.76 -39.04
N GLY A 615 -5.47 28.15 -39.66
CA GLY A 615 -4.09 28.12 -39.11
C GLY A 615 -2.96 28.78 -39.91
N HIS A 616 -3.22 29.59 -40.95
CA HIS A 616 -2.17 30.03 -41.89
C HIS A 616 -1.65 31.49 -41.75
N SER A 617 -1.90 32.23 -40.67
CA SER A 617 -1.39 33.62 -40.54
C SER A 617 -0.75 33.96 -39.17
N SER A 618 0.53 34.37 -39.25
CA SER A 618 1.55 34.85 -38.29
C SER A 618 1.30 35.08 -36.77
N ILE A 619 2.14 34.38 -35.98
CA ILE A 619 2.97 34.76 -34.80
C ILE A 619 2.28 34.95 -33.42
N THR A 620 2.11 33.86 -32.66
CA THR A 620 2.44 33.61 -31.22
C THR A 620 1.92 32.22 -30.79
N GLU A 621 2.69 31.43 -30.01
CA GLU A 621 2.33 30.04 -29.61
C GLU A 621 0.96 29.96 -28.90
N ASN A 622 0.60 30.95 -28.07
CA ASN A 622 -0.73 31.08 -27.44
C ASN A 622 -1.90 31.04 -28.45
N LYS A 623 -1.72 31.59 -29.66
CA LYS A 623 -2.79 31.66 -30.67
C LYS A 623 -2.88 30.38 -31.50
N ILE A 624 -1.74 29.73 -31.74
CA ILE A 624 -1.66 28.44 -32.46
C ILE A 624 -2.13 27.30 -31.55
N GLY A 625 -1.75 27.34 -30.27
CA GLY A 625 -2.06 26.31 -29.29
C GLY A 625 -3.55 26.08 -29.14
N ALA A 626 -4.35 27.15 -29.04
CA ALA A 626 -5.80 27.00 -28.88
C ALA A 626 -6.51 26.30 -30.05
N VAL A 627 -6.15 26.66 -31.29
CA VAL A 627 -6.71 26.02 -32.49
C VAL A 627 -6.19 24.58 -32.62
N GLN A 628 -4.93 24.34 -32.24
CA GLN A 628 -4.33 23.01 -32.25
C GLN A 628 -4.97 22.08 -31.22
N ASP A 629 -5.26 22.57 -30.00
CA ASP A 629 -6.03 21.85 -28.97
C ASP A 629 -7.37 21.40 -29.55
N CYS A 630 -8.13 22.33 -30.11
CA CYS A 630 -9.41 22.03 -30.74
C CYS A 630 -9.27 21.00 -31.87
N ARG A 631 -8.21 21.05 -32.67
CA ARG A 631 -7.97 20.09 -33.76
C ARG A 631 -7.74 18.68 -33.21
N GLU A 632 -6.88 18.52 -32.22
CA GLU A 632 -6.57 17.23 -31.59
C GLU A 632 -7.79 16.64 -30.88
N LEU A 633 -8.47 17.47 -30.08
CA LEU A 633 -9.70 17.11 -29.38
C LEU A 633 -10.81 16.72 -30.36
N GLN A 634 -10.94 17.44 -31.48
CA GLN A 634 -11.92 17.12 -32.51
C GLN A 634 -11.65 15.80 -33.23
N GLN A 635 -10.37 15.45 -33.47
CA GLN A 635 -10.01 14.15 -34.02
C GLN A 635 -10.38 13.01 -33.06
N SER A 636 -10.11 13.18 -31.77
CA SER A 636 -10.54 12.23 -30.72
C SER A 636 -12.07 12.09 -30.66
N THR A 637 -12.81 13.20 -30.76
CA THR A 637 -14.27 13.19 -30.84
C THR A 637 -14.78 12.40 -32.03
N LEU A 638 -14.22 12.62 -33.23
CA LEU A 638 -14.66 11.91 -34.44
C LEU A 638 -14.48 10.39 -34.30
N ALA A 639 -13.35 9.95 -33.74
CA ALA A 639 -13.10 8.54 -33.45
C ALA A 639 -14.12 7.97 -32.45
N SER A 640 -14.41 8.72 -31.38
CA SER A 640 -15.39 8.34 -30.35
C SER A 640 -16.82 8.22 -30.91
N LEU A 641 -17.22 9.14 -31.79
CA LEU A 641 -18.51 9.10 -32.48
C LEU A 641 -18.62 7.91 -33.43
N GLN A 642 -17.56 7.62 -34.20
CA GLN A 642 -17.53 6.46 -35.11
C GLN A 642 -17.60 5.13 -34.35
N ARG A 643 -16.88 5.02 -33.21
CA ARG A 643 -16.95 3.84 -32.32
C ARG A 643 -18.35 3.68 -31.72
N SER A 644 -18.95 4.77 -31.26
CA SER A 644 -20.32 4.76 -30.74
C SER A 644 -21.32 4.29 -31.79
N LEU A 645 -21.23 4.82 -33.01
CA LEU A 645 -22.07 4.41 -34.15
C LEU A 645 -21.90 2.92 -34.47
N SER A 646 -20.66 2.43 -34.53
CA SER A 646 -20.35 1.02 -34.78
C SER A 646 -20.89 0.11 -33.67
N GLY A 647 -20.71 0.52 -32.41
CA GLY A 647 -21.21 -0.19 -31.23
C GLY A 647 -22.73 -0.33 -31.24
N ILE A 648 -23.46 0.78 -31.45
CA ILE A 648 -24.92 0.80 -31.46
C ILE A 648 -25.48 -0.01 -32.64
N ARG A 649 -24.86 0.08 -33.84
CA ARG A 649 -25.27 -0.73 -35.00
C ARG A 649 -25.10 -2.23 -34.78
N SER A 650 -24.09 -2.63 -34.00
CA SER A 650 -23.85 -4.05 -33.71
C SER A 650 -24.87 -4.66 -32.74
N GLN A 651 -25.70 -3.84 -32.08
CA GLN A 651 -26.64 -4.24 -31.03
C GLN A 651 -26.00 -5.01 -29.86
N ASP A 652 -24.67 -4.94 -29.71
CA ASP A 652 -23.95 -5.52 -28.59
C ASP A 652 -24.16 -4.66 -27.34
N SER A 653 -24.82 -5.24 -26.33
CA SER A 653 -25.12 -4.60 -25.05
C SER A 653 -23.91 -3.92 -24.42
N ARG A 654 -22.71 -4.51 -24.53
CA ARG A 654 -21.47 -3.99 -23.94
C ARG A 654 -20.98 -2.75 -24.68
N LYS A 655 -21.05 -2.78 -26.01
CA LYS A 655 -20.63 -1.66 -26.85
C LYS A 655 -21.58 -0.47 -26.76
N VAL A 656 -22.85 -0.71 -26.37
CA VAL A 656 -23.80 0.37 -26.05
C VAL A 656 -23.43 1.08 -24.74
N VAL A 657 -22.93 0.35 -23.74
CA VAL A 657 -22.41 0.95 -22.50
C VAL A 657 -21.17 1.79 -22.80
N ASP A 658 -20.25 1.28 -23.62
CA ASP A 658 -19.05 2.04 -24.04
C ASP A 658 -19.39 3.33 -24.81
N ALA A 659 -20.51 3.35 -25.55
CA ALA A 659 -20.95 4.55 -26.27
C ALA A 659 -21.23 5.73 -25.32
N ARG A 660 -21.70 5.47 -24.09
CA ARG A 660 -21.88 6.53 -23.09
C ARG A 660 -20.54 7.15 -22.70
N THR A 661 -19.53 6.31 -22.44
CA THR A 661 -18.16 6.77 -22.13
C THR A 661 -17.58 7.59 -23.27
N TYR A 662 -17.75 7.14 -24.52
CA TYR A 662 -17.24 7.82 -25.72
C TYR A 662 -17.93 9.17 -25.97
N LEU A 663 -19.25 9.24 -25.79
CA LEU A 663 -19.98 10.51 -25.95
C LEU A 663 -19.71 11.48 -24.79
N SER A 664 -19.52 10.98 -23.56
CA SER A 664 -19.08 11.83 -22.44
C SER A 664 -17.69 12.42 -22.72
N ALA A 665 -16.74 11.60 -23.20
CA ALA A 665 -15.42 12.09 -23.61
C ALA A 665 -15.49 13.14 -24.74
N ALA A 666 -16.40 12.99 -25.71
CA ALA A 666 -16.63 14.00 -26.74
C ALA A 666 -17.13 15.33 -26.14
N LEU A 667 -18.04 15.30 -25.17
CA LEU A 667 -18.48 16.53 -24.48
C LEU A 667 -17.35 17.18 -23.66
N THR A 668 -16.49 16.38 -23.03
CA THR A 668 -15.26 16.91 -22.41
C THR A 668 -14.38 17.62 -23.43
N ASN A 669 -14.11 16.98 -24.58
CA ASN A 669 -13.31 17.55 -25.66
C ASN A 669 -13.86 18.92 -26.14
N LYS A 670 -15.19 19.06 -26.23
CA LYS A 670 -15.86 20.35 -26.52
C LYS A 670 -15.51 21.39 -25.46
N GLY A 671 -15.65 21.05 -24.18
CA GLY A 671 -15.38 21.95 -23.06
C GLY A 671 -13.95 22.49 -23.09
N THR A 672 -12.97 21.58 -23.19
CA THR A 672 -11.56 21.95 -23.24
C THR A 672 -11.20 22.78 -24.48
N CYS A 673 -11.77 22.46 -25.66
CA CYS A 673 -11.58 23.29 -26.85
C CYS A 673 -12.12 24.72 -26.66
N LEU A 674 -13.29 24.88 -26.04
CA LEU A 674 -13.87 26.20 -25.77
C LEU A 674 -13.02 27.00 -24.77
N GLU A 675 -12.48 26.37 -23.73
CA GLU A 675 -11.57 27.01 -22.77
C GLU A 675 -10.28 27.47 -23.44
N SER A 676 -9.67 26.62 -24.28
CA SER A 676 -8.50 26.99 -25.07
C SER A 676 -8.81 28.16 -26.00
N LEU A 677 -9.97 28.16 -26.70
CA LEU A 677 -10.39 29.29 -27.53
C LEU A 677 -10.70 30.57 -26.73
N ASP A 678 -11.06 30.46 -25.45
CA ASP A 678 -11.31 31.63 -24.63
C ASP A 678 -10.03 32.43 -24.38
N SER A 679 -8.92 31.74 -24.17
CA SER A 679 -7.59 32.36 -24.09
C SER A 679 -7.10 32.97 -25.42
N ALA A 680 -7.74 32.64 -26.55
CA ALA A 680 -7.38 33.14 -27.87
C ALA A 680 -7.97 34.54 -28.15
N SER A 681 -7.39 35.23 -29.14
CA SER A 681 -7.84 36.55 -29.62
C SER A 681 -7.84 36.58 -31.15
N GLY A 682 -8.77 37.33 -31.75
CA GLY A 682 -8.86 37.50 -33.21
C GLY A 682 -10.29 37.48 -33.74
N THR A 683 -10.47 37.93 -34.99
CA THR A 683 -11.78 38.05 -35.65
C THR A 683 -12.45 36.70 -35.92
N LEU A 684 -11.67 35.60 -35.98
CA LEU A 684 -12.19 34.25 -36.16
C LEU A 684 -12.72 33.60 -34.87
N LYS A 685 -12.38 34.12 -33.67
CA LYS A 685 -12.79 33.53 -32.38
C LYS A 685 -14.31 33.34 -32.27
N PRO A 686 -15.16 34.35 -32.54
CA PRO A 686 -16.61 34.19 -32.42
C PRO A 686 -17.18 33.15 -33.39
N VAL A 687 -16.61 33.07 -34.60
CA VAL A 687 -17.02 32.08 -35.62
C VAL A 687 -16.67 30.67 -35.16
N LEU A 688 -15.45 30.47 -34.65
CA LEU A 688 -14.98 29.19 -34.12
C LEU A 688 -15.81 28.74 -32.92
N VAL A 689 -16.01 29.61 -31.93
CA VAL A 689 -16.80 29.32 -30.72
C VAL A 689 -18.22 28.90 -31.08
N ASN A 690 -18.91 29.67 -31.93
CA ASN A 690 -20.26 29.33 -32.38
C ASN A 690 -20.29 28.01 -33.17
N SER A 691 -19.28 27.74 -34.00
CA SER A 691 -19.19 26.50 -34.76
C SER A 691 -18.99 25.28 -33.85
N VAL A 692 -18.14 25.40 -32.82
CA VAL A 692 -17.94 24.34 -31.81
C VAL A 692 -19.24 24.06 -31.06
N ILE A 693 -19.90 25.09 -30.52
CA ILE A 693 -21.17 24.93 -29.77
C ILE A 693 -22.23 24.23 -30.63
N ASN A 694 -22.42 24.68 -31.86
CA ASN A 694 -23.42 24.11 -32.76
C ASN A 694 -23.13 22.66 -33.14
N SER A 695 -21.85 22.31 -33.38
CA SER A 695 -21.47 20.97 -33.85
C SER A 695 -21.64 19.89 -32.79
N TYR A 696 -21.61 20.24 -31.51
CA TYR A 696 -21.75 19.30 -30.40
C TYR A 696 -23.18 19.14 -29.88
N LYS A 697 -24.16 19.88 -30.42
CA LYS A 697 -25.57 19.76 -30.03
C LYS A 697 -26.07 18.32 -30.19
N HIS A 698 -25.81 17.70 -31.34
CA HIS A 698 -26.20 16.32 -31.62
C HIS A 698 -25.44 15.28 -30.79
N VAL A 699 -24.26 15.61 -30.27
CA VAL A 699 -23.52 14.74 -29.33
C VAL A 699 -24.27 14.67 -28.01
N SER A 700 -24.70 15.83 -27.48
CA SER A 700 -25.51 15.91 -26.26
C SER A 700 -26.86 15.21 -26.43
N ASP A 701 -27.55 15.45 -27.55
CA ASP A 701 -28.81 14.79 -27.87
C ASP A 701 -28.63 13.26 -27.87
N SER A 702 -27.57 12.76 -28.54
CA SER A 702 -27.26 11.32 -28.59
C SER A 702 -26.97 10.71 -27.22
N LEU A 703 -26.23 11.43 -26.36
CA LEU A 703 -25.91 10.96 -25.00
C LEU A 703 -27.17 10.84 -24.12
N SER A 704 -28.08 11.81 -24.21
CA SER A 704 -29.34 11.82 -23.46
C SER A 704 -30.28 10.67 -23.85
N MET A 705 -30.20 10.19 -25.09
CA MET A 705 -31.00 9.07 -25.61
C MET A 705 -30.48 7.69 -25.19
N LEU A 706 -29.23 7.59 -24.69
CA LEU A 706 -28.71 6.32 -24.20
C LEU A 706 -29.37 5.98 -22.85
N PRO A 707 -29.71 4.71 -22.60
CA PRO A 707 -30.21 4.28 -21.30
C PRO A 707 -29.11 4.43 -20.24
N LYS A 708 -29.47 4.93 -19.05
CA LYS A 708 -28.56 4.86 -17.89
C LYS A 708 -28.47 3.38 -17.48
N PRO A 709 -27.28 2.85 -17.13
CA PRO A 709 -27.20 1.49 -16.62
C PRO A 709 -28.18 1.34 -15.43
N GLU A 710 -29.06 0.33 -15.46
CA GLU A 710 -29.98 0.09 -14.33
C GLU A 710 -29.17 -0.22 -13.06
N LYS A 711 -29.46 0.53 -11.99
CA LYS A 711 -28.99 0.29 -10.63
C LYS A 711 -29.58 -1.04 -10.15
N LYS A 712 -28.81 -2.14 -10.23
CA LYS A 712 -29.26 -3.41 -9.64
C LYS A 712 -29.13 -3.33 -8.13
N ALA A 713 -30.27 -3.18 -7.46
CA ALA A 713 -30.40 -3.68 -6.10
C ALA A 713 -30.06 -5.18 -6.08
N PHE A 714 -29.26 -5.60 -5.10
CA PHE A 714 -28.73 -6.95 -4.94
C PHE A 714 -29.74 -8.05 -5.31
N GLN A 715 -29.52 -8.69 -6.46
CA GLN A 715 -29.92 -10.07 -6.69
C GLN A 715 -28.66 -10.84 -7.10
N GLY A 716 -28.23 -11.71 -6.20
CA GLY A 716 -27.06 -12.56 -6.37
C GLY A 716 -27.14 -13.35 -7.68
N HIS A 717 -26.33 -12.96 -8.66
CA HIS A 717 -26.09 -13.75 -9.84
C HIS A 717 -24.61 -14.01 -10.04
N LYS A 718 -24.25 -15.23 -9.61
CA LYS A 718 -23.18 -16.13 -10.07
C LYS A 718 -22.47 -15.68 -11.35
N ASN A 719 -21.13 -15.71 -11.27
CA ASN A 719 -20.20 -16.16 -12.32
C ASN A 719 -20.65 -15.92 -13.77
N ARG A 720 -20.19 -14.81 -14.36
CA ARG A 720 -19.92 -14.74 -15.80
C ARG A 720 -18.54 -14.17 -16.04
N ARG A 721 -17.52 -15.03 -15.91
CA ARG A 721 -16.27 -14.90 -16.68
C ARG A 721 -16.64 -14.88 -18.16
N LEU A 722 -16.74 -13.68 -18.73
CA LEU A 722 -16.82 -13.49 -20.17
C LEU A 722 -15.40 -13.22 -20.67
N LEU A 723 -14.69 -14.31 -20.97
CA LEU A 723 -13.49 -14.27 -21.81
C LEU A 723 -13.84 -13.59 -23.13
N TRP A 724 -13.25 -12.44 -23.40
CA TRP A 724 -13.02 -11.98 -24.77
C TRP A 724 -11.52 -12.07 -25.09
N LEU A 725 -11.23 -13.11 -25.88
CA LEU A 725 -10.10 -13.50 -26.74
C LEU A 725 -8.89 -12.54 -26.85
N SER A 726 -7.63 -13.00 -26.94
CA SER A 726 -7.13 -14.24 -27.56
C SER A 726 -5.86 -14.80 -26.90
N ARG A 727 -5.60 -16.10 -27.12
CA ARG A 727 -4.38 -16.86 -26.78
C ARG A 727 -3.05 -16.25 -27.30
N ALA A 728 -3.08 -15.13 -28.02
CA ALA A 728 -1.90 -14.54 -28.66
C ALA A 728 -1.04 -13.65 -27.74
N ASN A 729 -1.56 -13.13 -26.62
CA ASN A 729 -0.79 -12.24 -25.73
C ASN A 729 -0.01 -12.96 -24.61
N HIS A 730 0.06 -14.30 -24.63
CA HIS A 730 0.85 -15.10 -23.68
C HIS A 730 2.23 -15.54 -24.21
N ARG A 731 2.62 -15.11 -25.40
CA ARG A 731 3.96 -15.33 -25.98
C ARG A 731 4.65 -13.99 -26.26
N LEU A 732 5.19 -13.32 -25.24
CA LEU A 732 6.07 -12.16 -25.45
C LEU A 732 7.15 -11.99 -24.36
N LEU A 733 7.57 -13.09 -23.72
CA LEU A 733 8.80 -13.14 -22.89
C LEU A 733 9.66 -14.39 -23.19
N LYS A 734 9.56 -14.91 -24.43
CA LYS A 734 10.56 -15.81 -25.03
C LYS A 734 11.06 -15.14 -26.30
N GLY A 735 12.19 -14.44 -26.20
CA GLY A 735 12.85 -13.78 -27.32
C GLY A 735 13.25 -12.35 -26.97
N ASN A 736 14.54 -12.04 -27.11
CA ASN A 736 15.16 -10.76 -26.82
C ASN A 736 14.77 -9.63 -27.82
N ASP A 737 13.62 -9.74 -28.48
CA ASP A 737 13.24 -8.95 -29.67
C ASP A 737 12.00 -8.04 -29.46
N GLY A 738 11.39 -8.00 -28.27
CA GLY A 738 10.07 -7.37 -28.07
C GLY A 738 9.97 -6.14 -27.15
N VAL A 739 11.00 -5.80 -26.37
CA VAL A 739 10.98 -4.68 -25.40
C VAL A 739 11.87 -3.55 -25.90
N LEU A 740 11.33 -2.33 -25.96
CA LEU A 740 12.09 -1.14 -26.34
C LEU A 740 12.77 -0.57 -25.09
N VAL A 741 14.10 -0.53 -25.07
CA VAL A 741 14.87 -0.02 -23.92
C VAL A 741 15.30 1.42 -24.17
N VAL A 742 14.94 2.32 -23.27
CA VAL A 742 15.36 3.72 -23.22
C VAL A 742 16.35 3.89 -22.08
N ALA A 743 17.48 4.53 -22.32
CA ALA A 743 18.44 4.88 -21.26
C ALA A 743 19.19 6.17 -21.58
N ALA A 744 19.13 7.14 -20.66
CA ALA A 744 19.83 8.41 -20.80
C ALA A 744 21.37 8.27 -20.88
N ASP A 745 21.92 7.18 -20.35
CA ASP A 745 23.36 6.87 -20.36
C ASP A 745 23.85 6.23 -21.69
N GLY A 746 22.95 6.05 -22.66
CA GLY A 746 23.25 5.44 -23.96
C GLY A 746 23.33 3.92 -23.95
N THR A 747 23.02 3.24 -22.83
CA THR A 747 23.00 1.77 -22.76
C THR A 747 21.71 1.14 -23.29
N GLY A 748 20.71 1.96 -23.65
CA GLY A 748 19.46 1.57 -24.27
C GLY A 748 19.52 1.63 -25.80
N LYS A 749 18.49 1.11 -26.46
CA LYS A 749 18.32 1.26 -27.91
C LYS A 749 18.01 2.70 -28.28
N PHE A 750 17.33 3.43 -27.39
CA PHE A 750 16.98 4.83 -27.53
C PHE A 750 17.53 5.62 -26.34
N SER A 751 17.87 6.89 -26.56
CA SER A 751 18.30 7.80 -25.50
C SER A 751 17.12 8.61 -24.93
N THR A 752 16.02 8.72 -25.68
CA THR A 752 14.80 9.42 -25.28
C THR A 752 13.57 8.52 -25.37
N ILE A 753 12.55 8.85 -24.60
CA ILE A 753 11.27 8.12 -24.57
C ILE A 753 10.52 8.40 -25.87
N THR A 754 10.57 9.63 -26.36
CA THR A 754 9.96 10.05 -27.63
C THR A 754 10.44 9.20 -28.81
N GLU A 755 11.73 8.89 -28.91
CA GLU A 755 12.25 8.01 -29.96
C GLU A 755 11.67 6.59 -29.90
N ALA A 756 11.57 6.02 -28.69
CA ALA A 756 10.99 4.70 -28.50
C ALA A 756 9.50 4.67 -28.86
N ILE A 757 8.75 5.71 -28.51
CA ILE A 757 7.35 5.87 -28.90
C ILE A 757 7.20 5.97 -30.41
N ASN A 758 8.03 6.77 -31.07
CA ASN A 758 8.00 6.90 -32.52
C ASN A 758 8.27 5.57 -33.21
N PHE A 759 9.19 4.77 -32.67
CA PHE A 759 9.52 3.42 -33.16
C PHE A 759 8.41 2.39 -32.93
N ALA A 760 7.63 2.51 -31.85
CA ALA A 760 6.59 1.54 -31.51
C ALA A 760 5.55 1.38 -32.65
N PRO A 761 4.95 0.20 -32.84
CA PRO A 761 3.95 -0.01 -33.90
C PRO A 761 2.69 0.84 -33.67
N ASN A 762 2.11 1.33 -34.77
CA ASN A 762 0.82 2.03 -34.74
C ASN A 762 -0.33 1.01 -34.69
N ASN A 763 -1.39 1.33 -33.95
CA ASN A 763 -2.62 0.56 -33.80
C ASN A 763 -2.38 -0.91 -33.41
N SER A 764 -1.38 -1.13 -32.55
CA SER A 764 -1.03 -2.47 -32.08
C SER A 764 -2.15 -3.06 -31.24
N VAL A 765 -2.54 -4.29 -31.56
CA VAL A 765 -3.49 -5.10 -30.78
C VAL A 765 -2.80 -5.74 -29.56
N GLY A 766 -1.48 -5.92 -29.62
CA GLY A 766 -0.66 -6.43 -28.52
C GLY A 766 0.03 -5.29 -27.75
N ARG A 767 0.46 -5.58 -26.53
CA ARG A 767 1.22 -4.62 -25.72
C ARG A 767 2.62 -4.39 -26.30
N THR A 768 3.01 -3.13 -26.41
CA THR A 768 4.40 -2.74 -26.68
C THR A 768 5.00 -2.17 -25.40
N VAL A 769 5.99 -2.87 -24.84
CA VAL A 769 6.64 -2.48 -23.59
C VAL A 769 7.86 -1.62 -23.89
N ILE A 770 7.90 -0.44 -23.28
CA ILE A 770 9.02 0.48 -23.28
C ILE A 770 9.57 0.52 -21.85
N TYR A 771 10.75 -0.06 -21.68
CA TYR A 771 11.47 -0.05 -20.42
C TYR A 771 12.37 1.17 -20.38
N VAL A 772 12.11 2.06 -19.42
CA VAL A 772 12.83 3.33 -19.23
C VAL A 772 13.73 3.17 -18.02
N LYS A 773 15.04 3.14 -18.24
CA LYS A 773 16.01 3.01 -17.15
C LYS A 773 16.02 4.26 -16.28
N GLU A 774 16.57 4.11 -15.07
CA GLU A 774 16.83 5.24 -14.18
C GLU A 774 17.50 6.43 -14.89
N GLY A 775 17.05 7.63 -14.53
CA GLY A 775 17.45 8.86 -15.17
C GLY A 775 16.36 9.94 -15.08
N THR A 776 16.78 11.18 -15.28
CA THR A 776 15.88 12.31 -15.48
C THR A 776 15.84 12.61 -16.98
N TYR A 777 14.66 12.48 -17.56
CA TYR A 777 14.38 12.66 -18.99
C TYR A 777 13.70 14.01 -19.16
N GLU A 778 14.47 15.03 -19.55
CA GLU A 778 13.96 16.37 -19.82
C GLU A 778 13.31 16.43 -21.22
N GLU A 779 12.09 15.94 -21.32
CA GLU A 779 11.30 15.93 -22.56
C GLU A 779 9.80 16.03 -22.28
N ASN A 780 9.07 16.67 -23.20
CA ASN A 780 7.60 16.60 -23.23
C ASN A 780 7.19 15.46 -24.15
N VAL A 781 6.62 14.39 -23.60
CA VAL A 781 6.30 13.14 -24.30
C VAL A 781 4.82 13.10 -24.67
N GLU A 782 4.52 12.65 -25.88
CA GLU A 782 3.15 12.42 -26.35
C GLU A 782 2.95 10.98 -26.80
N ILE A 783 1.89 10.34 -26.29
CA ILE A 783 1.39 9.05 -26.74
C ILE A 783 0.15 9.32 -27.61
N PRO A 784 0.29 9.44 -28.93
CA PRO A 784 -0.83 9.80 -29.80
C PRO A 784 -1.86 8.67 -29.87
N SER A 785 -3.08 8.98 -30.29
CA SER A 785 -4.22 8.04 -30.30
C SER A 785 -3.99 6.76 -31.11
N TYR A 786 -3.15 6.83 -32.15
CA TYR A 786 -2.77 5.68 -32.96
C TYR A 786 -1.63 4.84 -32.36
N LYS A 787 -1.10 5.18 -31.18
CA LYS A 787 -0.12 4.36 -30.43
C LYS A 787 -0.83 3.63 -29.29
N THR A 788 -1.62 2.62 -29.63
CA THR A 788 -2.41 1.83 -28.66
C THR A 788 -1.56 0.80 -27.92
N ASN A 789 -1.99 0.44 -26.70
CA ASN A 789 -1.39 -0.61 -25.87
C ASN A 789 0.10 -0.41 -25.54
N ILE A 790 0.54 0.84 -25.39
CA ILE A 790 1.89 1.17 -24.91
C ILE A 790 1.98 0.93 -23.41
N VAL A 791 3.10 0.35 -22.96
CA VAL A 791 3.43 0.21 -21.54
C VAL A 791 4.74 0.94 -21.26
N LEU A 792 4.74 1.93 -20.37
CA LEU A 792 5.96 2.51 -19.79
C LEU A 792 6.29 1.80 -18.48
N LEU A 793 7.50 1.24 -18.39
CA LEU A 793 8.00 0.59 -17.19
C LEU A 793 9.30 1.27 -16.76
N GLY A 794 9.30 1.94 -15.60
CA GLY A 794 10.50 2.56 -15.03
C GLY A 794 11.25 1.67 -14.05
N ASP A 795 12.43 2.13 -13.61
CA ASP A 795 13.22 1.49 -12.55
C ASP A 795 12.74 1.82 -11.13
N GLY A 796 11.81 2.77 -10.99
CA GLY A 796 11.30 3.28 -9.73
C GLY A 796 10.85 4.73 -9.89
N LYS A 797 9.72 5.09 -9.29
CA LYS A 797 9.09 6.42 -9.44
C LYS A 797 9.99 7.59 -9.02
N ASP A 798 10.91 7.35 -8.10
CA ASP A 798 11.82 8.36 -7.54
C ASP A 798 13.16 8.43 -8.31
N VAL A 799 13.43 7.48 -9.22
CA VAL A 799 14.71 7.36 -9.93
C VAL A 799 14.58 7.40 -11.46
N THR A 800 13.39 7.16 -11.99
CA THR A 800 13.04 7.32 -13.41
C THR A 800 12.01 8.43 -13.49
N VAL A 801 12.39 9.61 -13.96
CA VAL A 801 11.52 10.79 -13.95
C VAL A 801 11.49 11.43 -15.33
N ILE A 802 10.30 11.61 -15.90
CA ILE A 802 10.07 12.47 -17.07
C ILE A 802 9.77 13.86 -16.53
N THR A 803 10.53 14.87 -16.92
CA THR A 803 10.37 16.24 -16.41
C THR A 803 10.23 17.26 -17.54
N GLY A 804 9.36 18.23 -17.33
CA GLY A 804 9.08 19.34 -18.24
C GLY A 804 8.70 20.59 -17.44
N SER A 805 8.56 21.73 -18.10
CA SER A 805 8.26 23.00 -17.41
C SER A 805 7.34 23.92 -18.22
N ARG A 806 6.53 23.36 -19.12
CA ARG A 806 5.56 24.14 -19.88
C ARG A 806 4.46 24.62 -18.93
N SER A 807 4.01 25.85 -19.11
CA SER A 807 3.03 26.50 -18.24
C SER A 807 2.21 27.54 -18.98
N VAL A 808 1.06 27.91 -18.40
CA VAL A 808 0.20 28.96 -18.97
C VAL A 808 0.89 30.32 -19.00
N ILE A 809 1.64 30.68 -17.96
CA ILE A 809 2.43 31.92 -17.93
C ILE A 809 3.45 31.98 -19.07
N ASP A 810 4.04 30.85 -19.45
CA ASP A 810 5.04 30.78 -20.52
C ASP A 810 4.41 30.64 -21.93
N GLY A 811 3.09 30.81 -22.04
CA GLY A 811 2.39 30.86 -23.31
C GLY A 811 1.95 29.50 -23.87
N TRP A 812 1.76 28.51 -23.00
CA TRP A 812 1.13 27.23 -23.34
C TRP A 812 -0.32 27.22 -22.88
N THR A 813 -1.16 26.42 -23.53
CA THR A 813 -2.48 26.11 -22.95
C THR A 813 -2.31 25.09 -21.83
N THR A 814 -3.25 25.03 -20.88
CA THR A 814 -3.25 23.97 -19.85
C THR A 814 -3.21 22.57 -20.47
N PHE A 815 -3.91 22.37 -21.59
CA PHE A 815 -3.91 21.08 -22.30
C PHE A 815 -2.52 20.69 -22.84
N ARG A 816 -1.75 21.65 -23.39
CA ARG A 816 -0.41 21.40 -23.97
C ARG A 816 0.75 21.62 -23.02
N SER A 817 0.48 22.01 -21.77
CA SER A 817 1.49 22.16 -20.74
C SER A 817 1.99 20.83 -20.16
N ALA A 818 1.27 19.72 -20.46
CA ALA A 818 1.58 18.39 -19.98
C ALA A 818 3.05 17.95 -20.28
N THR A 819 3.75 17.48 -19.25
CA THR A 819 5.04 16.77 -19.41
C THR A 819 4.85 15.43 -20.12
N LEU A 820 3.86 14.63 -19.70
CA LEU A 820 3.40 13.45 -20.44
C LEU A 820 1.93 13.60 -20.83
N ALA A 821 1.64 13.47 -22.12
CA ALA A 821 0.29 13.48 -22.68
C ALA A 821 -0.08 12.11 -23.27
N VAL A 822 -1.17 11.50 -22.80
CA VAL A 822 -1.61 10.16 -23.20
C VAL A 822 -2.97 10.19 -23.90
N SER A 823 -2.97 9.92 -25.21
CA SER A 823 -4.17 9.77 -26.04
C SER A 823 -4.35 8.33 -26.58
N GLY A 824 -3.36 7.46 -26.45
CA GLY A 824 -3.41 6.06 -26.87
C GLY A 824 -4.16 5.14 -25.89
N GLU A 825 -5.20 4.47 -26.38
CA GLU A 825 -6.00 3.52 -25.61
C GLU A 825 -5.18 2.33 -25.07
N GLY A 826 -5.50 1.86 -23.87
CA GLY A 826 -4.83 0.71 -23.24
C GLY A 826 -3.44 1.03 -22.69
N PHE A 827 -3.12 2.32 -22.51
CA PHE A 827 -1.83 2.75 -21.97
C PHE A 827 -1.65 2.31 -20.52
N LEU A 828 -0.46 1.79 -20.19
CA LEU A 828 -0.08 1.45 -18.82
C LEU A 828 1.22 2.13 -18.44
N ALA A 829 1.34 2.57 -17.19
CA ALA A 829 2.61 3.01 -16.62
C ALA A 829 2.86 2.39 -15.24
N ARG A 830 4.12 2.07 -14.96
CA ARG A 830 4.53 1.53 -13.67
C ARG A 830 5.93 1.98 -13.28
N ASP A 831 6.11 2.25 -11.99
CA ASP A 831 7.43 2.52 -11.37
C ASP A 831 8.17 3.72 -12.04
N ILE A 832 7.45 4.80 -12.36
CA ILE A 832 7.98 5.99 -13.05
C ILE A 832 7.34 7.29 -12.53
N GLY A 833 8.11 8.37 -12.45
CA GLY A 833 7.69 9.70 -12.04
C GLY A 833 7.44 10.63 -13.23
N PHE A 834 6.44 11.50 -13.13
CA PHE A 834 6.10 12.55 -14.08
C PHE A 834 6.11 13.89 -13.36
N GLU A 835 6.94 14.83 -13.81
CA GLU A 835 7.14 16.11 -13.15
C GLU A 835 6.86 17.27 -14.10
N ASN A 836 6.13 18.27 -13.60
CA ASN A 836 6.20 19.62 -14.14
C ASN A 836 6.86 20.55 -13.13
N LYS A 837 8.07 21.02 -13.47
CA LYS A 837 8.93 21.83 -12.60
C LYS A 837 8.75 23.35 -12.78
N ALA A 838 7.66 23.79 -13.42
CA ALA A 838 7.43 25.21 -13.69
C ALA A 838 7.36 26.09 -12.43
N GLY A 839 6.79 25.58 -11.33
CA GLY A 839 6.61 26.33 -10.08
C GLY A 839 5.21 26.96 -9.93
N PRO A 840 4.81 27.36 -8.71
CA PRO A 840 3.47 27.88 -8.45
C PRO A 840 3.23 29.29 -9.03
N GLU A 841 4.29 30.07 -9.28
CA GLU A 841 4.23 31.38 -9.94
C GLU A 841 3.88 31.29 -11.43
N LYS A 842 3.93 30.08 -11.99
CA LYS A 842 3.63 29.81 -13.40
C LYS A 842 2.17 29.39 -13.64
N HIS A 843 1.34 29.39 -12.60
CA HIS A 843 -0.05 28.95 -12.62
C HIS A 843 -0.18 27.53 -13.19
N GLN A 844 -1.13 27.28 -14.11
CA GLN A 844 -1.44 25.94 -14.61
C GLN A 844 -0.24 25.32 -15.33
N ALA A 845 0.22 24.17 -14.84
CA ALA A 845 1.38 23.46 -15.37
C ALA A 845 1.25 21.95 -15.14
N VAL A 846 0.81 21.23 -16.17
CA VAL A 846 0.40 19.82 -16.05
C VAL A 846 1.62 18.89 -16.07
N ALA A 847 1.68 17.95 -15.14
CA ALA A 847 2.69 16.88 -15.14
C ALA A 847 2.24 15.70 -16.00
N LEU A 848 0.99 15.25 -15.83
CA LEU A 848 0.40 14.15 -16.57
C LEU A 848 -1.01 14.51 -17.06
N ARG A 849 -1.26 14.32 -18.35
CA ARG A 849 -2.59 14.40 -18.96
C ARG A 849 -2.98 13.07 -19.59
N VAL A 850 -4.20 12.61 -19.32
CA VAL A 850 -4.74 11.36 -19.87
C VAL A 850 -6.13 11.57 -20.47
N ASN A 851 -6.24 11.38 -21.78
CA ASN A 851 -7.49 11.41 -22.56
C ASN A 851 -7.63 10.12 -23.40
N ALA A 852 -7.40 8.99 -22.75
CA ALA A 852 -7.46 7.66 -23.36
C ALA A 852 -8.22 6.69 -22.46
N ASP A 853 -8.85 5.69 -23.08
CA ASP A 853 -9.63 4.68 -22.38
C ASP A 853 -8.77 3.50 -21.93
N PHE A 854 -9.23 2.79 -20.90
CA PHE A 854 -8.57 1.61 -20.33
C PHE A 854 -7.11 1.86 -19.91
N THR A 855 -6.84 3.03 -19.33
CA THR A 855 -5.49 3.39 -18.88
C THR A 855 -5.29 3.14 -17.40
N ALA A 856 -4.14 2.57 -17.02
CA ALA A 856 -3.83 2.35 -15.61
C ALA A 856 -2.40 2.73 -15.23
N PHE A 857 -2.22 3.18 -13.98
CA PHE A 857 -0.96 3.62 -13.40
C PHE A 857 -0.72 2.89 -12.08
N TYR A 858 0.46 2.28 -11.90
CA TYR A 858 0.81 1.54 -10.68
C TYR A 858 2.15 1.97 -10.12
N ARG A 859 2.18 2.48 -8.89
CA ARG A 859 3.39 3.01 -8.25
C ARG A 859 4.09 4.07 -9.09
N CYS A 860 3.31 4.99 -9.63
CA CYS A 860 3.82 6.19 -10.30
C CYS A 860 3.82 7.39 -9.34
N ALA A 861 4.61 8.40 -9.66
CA ALA A 861 4.56 9.69 -8.96
C ALA A 861 4.21 10.81 -9.94
N MET A 862 3.39 11.76 -9.51
CA MET A 862 3.01 12.95 -10.26
C MET A 862 3.39 14.18 -9.42
N TYR A 863 4.36 14.94 -9.89
CA TYR A 863 4.90 16.11 -9.20
C TYR A 863 4.53 17.39 -9.94
N GLY A 864 3.85 18.31 -9.25
CA GLY A 864 3.55 19.63 -9.77
C GLY A 864 3.12 20.59 -8.67
N TYR A 865 2.48 21.68 -9.07
CA TYR A 865 1.83 22.67 -8.21
C TYR A 865 0.37 22.79 -8.61
N GLN A 866 0.00 23.80 -9.41
CA GLN A 866 -1.34 23.95 -9.92
C GLN A 866 -1.54 23.04 -11.14
N ASP A 867 -2.67 22.33 -11.18
CA ASP A 867 -3.09 21.46 -12.29
C ASP A 867 -2.15 20.24 -12.54
N THR A 868 -1.59 19.62 -11.49
CA THR A 868 -0.62 18.51 -11.64
C THR A 868 -1.11 17.33 -12.50
N LEU A 869 -2.29 16.78 -12.19
CA LEU A 869 -2.84 15.58 -12.81
C LEU A 869 -4.15 15.89 -13.53
N TYR A 870 -4.10 15.89 -14.86
CA TYR A 870 -5.26 16.13 -15.72
C TYR A 870 -5.89 14.79 -16.17
N VAL A 871 -6.83 14.30 -15.35
CA VAL A 871 -7.70 13.14 -15.65
C VAL A 871 -8.79 13.55 -16.63
N HIS A 872 -8.37 13.84 -17.87
CA HIS A 872 -9.19 14.54 -18.85
C HIS A 872 -10.48 13.78 -19.20
N SER A 873 -10.40 12.57 -19.76
CA SER A 873 -11.60 11.83 -20.23
C SER A 873 -11.40 10.30 -20.25
N PHE A 874 -12.50 9.56 -20.46
CA PHE A 874 -12.57 8.08 -20.49
C PHE A 874 -12.32 7.40 -19.14
N ARG A 875 -12.18 6.07 -19.12
CA ARG A 875 -11.99 5.27 -17.90
C ARG A 875 -10.51 5.14 -17.54
N GLN A 876 -10.18 5.45 -16.30
CA GLN A 876 -8.81 5.49 -15.81
C GLN A 876 -8.68 4.89 -14.41
N PHE A 877 -7.52 4.30 -14.09
CA PHE A 877 -7.25 3.71 -12.78
C PHE A 877 -5.83 4.04 -12.28
N TYR A 878 -5.73 4.48 -11.02
CA TYR A 878 -4.45 4.80 -10.38
C TYR A 878 -4.34 4.00 -9.07
N ARG A 879 -3.25 3.24 -8.90
CA ARG A 879 -3.02 2.41 -7.71
C ARG A 879 -1.66 2.68 -7.11
N GLU A 880 -1.62 2.93 -5.79
CA GLU A 880 -0.38 3.13 -5.04
C GLU A 880 0.50 4.26 -5.61
N CYS A 881 -0.14 5.27 -6.20
CA CYS A 881 0.53 6.45 -6.74
C CYS A 881 0.74 7.53 -5.67
N GLU A 882 1.71 8.42 -5.90
CA GLU A 882 1.89 9.65 -5.14
C GLU A 882 1.58 10.87 -6.02
N ILE A 883 0.72 11.76 -5.55
CA ILE A 883 0.26 12.91 -6.33
C ILE A 883 0.43 14.18 -5.51
N PHE A 884 1.27 15.08 -5.99
CA PHE A 884 1.63 16.32 -5.30
C PHE A 884 1.09 17.55 -6.03
N GLY A 885 0.47 18.50 -5.32
CA GLY A 885 0.10 19.78 -5.91
C GLY A 885 -0.52 20.78 -4.93
N THR A 886 -0.98 21.92 -5.46
CA THR A 886 -1.52 23.04 -4.68
C THR A 886 -2.98 23.29 -5.03
N ILE A 887 -3.25 23.88 -6.19
CA ILE A 887 -4.59 24.28 -6.64
C ILE A 887 -5.03 23.32 -7.73
N ASP A 888 -6.24 22.76 -7.59
CA ASP A 888 -6.92 21.93 -8.58
C ASP A 888 -6.04 20.79 -9.13
N TYR A 889 -5.21 20.21 -8.28
CA TYR A 889 -4.10 19.39 -8.77
C TYR A 889 -4.51 17.98 -9.21
N ILE A 890 -5.77 17.59 -9.01
CA ILE A 890 -6.44 16.47 -9.67
C ILE A 890 -7.73 17.00 -10.31
N PHE A 891 -7.74 17.13 -11.63
CA PHE A 891 -8.84 17.82 -12.32
C PHE A 891 -9.19 17.17 -13.66
N GLY A 892 -10.39 17.45 -14.15
CA GLY A 892 -10.91 16.95 -15.42
C GLY A 892 -12.25 16.24 -15.30
N ASN A 893 -12.58 15.43 -16.31
CA ASN A 893 -13.90 14.84 -16.48
C ASN A 893 -13.81 13.37 -16.96
N ALA A 894 -12.79 12.64 -16.51
CA ALA A 894 -12.72 11.18 -16.66
C ALA A 894 -13.71 10.47 -15.73
N ALA A 895 -13.96 9.18 -15.99
CA ALA A 895 -14.43 8.24 -14.98
C ALA A 895 -13.18 7.59 -14.37
N VAL A 896 -12.76 8.05 -13.20
CA VAL A 896 -11.48 7.66 -12.61
C VAL A 896 -11.62 7.17 -11.18
N VAL A 897 -10.89 6.10 -10.87
CA VAL A 897 -10.68 5.62 -9.50
C VAL A 897 -9.20 5.72 -9.13
N LEU A 898 -8.92 6.43 -8.03
CA LEU A 898 -7.62 6.46 -7.37
C LEU A 898 -7.70 5.60 -6.12
N GLN A 899 -6.89 4.56 -6.03
CA GLN A 899 -6.96 3.56 -4.97
C GLN A 899 -5.63 3.40 -4.26
N ALA A 900 -5.62 3.42 -2.92
CA ALA A 900 -4.40 3.28 -2.12
C ALA A 900 -3.30 4.30 -2.45
N CYS A 901 -3.67 5.50 -2.90
CA CYS A 901 -2.74 6.57 -3.26
C CYS A 901 -2.39 7.48 -2.06
N ASN A 902 -1.21 8.09 -2.11
CA ASN A 902 -0.89 9.25 -1.27
C ASN A 902 -1.16 10.52 -2.08
N ILE A 903 -2.09 11.34 -1.60
CA ILE A 903 -2.50 12.59 -2.22
C ILE A 903 -2.00 13.71 -1.32
N VAL A 904 -1.00 14.48 -1.78
CA VAL A 904 -0.18 15.35 -0.93
C VAL A 904 -0.30 16.81 -1.37
N SER A 905 -1.00 17.62 -0.58
CA SER A 905 -1.10 19.06 -0.78
C SER A 905 0.19 19.77 -0.37
N ARG A 906 0.65 20.73 -1.19
CA ARG A 906 1.90 21.46 -0.99
C ARG A 906 1.65 22.89 -0.54
N MET A 907 2.66 23.56 0.02
CA MET A 907 2.58 24.98 0.30
C MET A 907 2.36 25.79 -0.99
N PRO A 908 1.26 26.57 -1.11
CA PRO A 908 1.00 27.41 -2.26
C PRO A 908 1.73 28.77 -2.12
N MET A 909 1.51 29.70 -3.06
CA MET A 909 2.04 31.06 -2.89
C MET A 909 1.34 31.79 -1.73
N PRO A 910 1.99 32.80 -1.12
CA PRO A 910 1.36 33.61 -0.07
C PRO A 910 -0.02 34.16 -0.50
N GLY A 911 -1.03 33.97 0.34
CA GLY A 911 -2.41 34.40 0.08
C GLY A 911 -3.24 33.46 -0.79
N GLN A 912 -2.66 32.36 -1.28
CA GLN A 912 -3.41 31.28 -1.94
C GLN A 912 -3.87 30.22 -0.92
N PHE A 913 -4.65 29.27 -1.42
CA PHE A 913 -5.18 28.11 -0.72
C PHE A 913 -4.84 26.84 -1.50
N THR A 914 -5.09 25.66 -0.93
CA THR A 914 -4.95 24.39 -1.65
C THR A 914 -6.31 23.76 -1.90
N VAL A 915 -6.45 23.09 -3.06
CA VAL A 915 -7.63 22.31 -3.41
C VAL A 915 -7.19 21.06 -4.14
N ILE A 916 -7.67 19.92 -3.67
CA ILE A 916 -7.29 18.63 -4.26
C ILE A 916 -7.98 18.42 -5.60
N THR A 917 -9.31 18.52 -5.63
CA THR A 917 -10.09 18.16 -6.81
C THR A 917 -10.84 19.34 -7.45
N ALA A 918 -10.83 19.37 -8.78
CA ALA A 918 -11.65 20.27 -9.59
C ALA A 918 -12.30 19.50 -10.73
N GLN A 919 -13.43 18.85 -10.45
CA GLN A 919 -14.10 17.97 -11.41
C GLN A 919 -15.05 18.76 -12.32
N SER A 920 -15.00 18.51 -13.63
CA SER A 920 -15.66 19.32 -14.66
C SER A 920 -16.79 18.64 -15.44
N ARG A 921 -17.60 17.82 -14.78
CA ARG A 921 -18.82 17.30 -15.39
C ARG A 921 -19.83 18.42 -15.61
N ASP A 922 -20.27 18.58 -16.86
CA ASP A 922 -21.08 19.71 -17.32
C ASP A 922 -22.54 19.30 -17.61
N SER A 923 -22.81 17.99 -17.72
CA SER A 923 -24.14 17.43 -17.92
C SER A 923 -24.41 16.24 -16.99
N PRO A 924 -25.66 16.05 -16.52
CA PRO A 924 -26.03 14.93 -15.67
C PRO A 924 -26.03 13.59 -16.42
N ASP A 925 -26.00 13.62 -17.76
CA ASP A 925 -26.00 12.42 -18.59
C ASP A 925 -24.60 11.88 -18.88
N GLU A 926 -23.56 12.66 -18.59
CA GLU A 926 -22.19 12.18 -18.58
C GLU A 926 -21.95 11.22 -17.42
N ASP A 927 -21.27 10.11 -17.70
CA ASP A 927 -20.95 9.10 -16.70
C ASP A 927 -19.49 9.19 -16.27
N THR A 928 -19.17 10.33 -15.66
CA THR A 928 -17.81 10.75 -15.30
C THR A 928 -17.76 11.24 -13.86
N GLY A 929 -16.57 11.30 -13.26
CA GLY A 929 -16.38 11.67 -11.86
C GLY A 929 -15.05 11.16 -11.32
N ILE A 930 -14.65 11.70 -10.17
CA ILE A 930 -13.42 11.32 -9.47
C ILE A 930 -13.78 10.52 -8.21
N SER A 931 -13.32 9.28 -8.13
CA SER A 931 -13.47 8.43 -6.94
C SER A 931 -12.10 8.24 -6.27
N ILE A 932 -11.97 8.68 -5.02
CA ILE A 932 -10.76 8.56 -4.20
C ILE A 932 -11.05 7.52 -3.12
N GLN A 933 -10.45 6.34 -3.24
CA GLN A 933 -10.76 5.18 -2.42
C GLN A 933 -9.53 4.69 -1.64
N ASN A 934 -9.68 4.46 -0.33
CA ASN A 934 -8.60 3.95 0.53
C ASN A 934 -7.30 4.75 0.39
N CYS A 935 -7.39 6.06 0.18
CA CYS A 935 -6.23 6.94 -0.03
C CYS A 935 -5.81 7.61 1.27
N SER A 936 -4.59 8.14 1.30
CA SER A 936 -4.13 9.04 2.37
C SER A 936 -4.04 10.48 1.84
N ILE A 937 -4.84 11.36 2.42
CA ILE A 937 -4.85 12.79 2.13
C ILE A 937 -3.96 13.51 3.14
N LEU A 938 -2.85 14.04 2.64
CA LEU A 938 -1.73 14.53 3.45
C LEU A 938 -1.31 15.94 3.00
N ALA A 939 -0.59 16.65 3.85
CA ALA A 939 0.08 17.89 3.50
C ALA A 939 1.60 17.68 3.35
N THR A 940 2.31 18.69 2.84
CA THR A 940 3.75 18.84 3.04
C THR A 940 4.03 19.56 4.35
N THR A 941 5.30 19.56 4.73
CA THR A 941 5.81 20.07 6.01
C THR A 941 5.51 21.51 6.33
N ASP A 942 5.84 22.33 5.35
CA ASP A 942 5.58 23.74 5.29
C ASP A 942 4.08 24.04 5.35
N LEU A 943 3.25 23.33 4.57
CA LEU A 943 1.80 23.54 4.57
C LEU A 943 1.16 23.19 5.92
N TYR A 944 1.48 22.03 6.48
CA TYR A 944 0.87 21.58 7.73
C TYR A 944 1.21 22.51 8.91
N SER A 945 2.46 22.98 8.95
CA SER A 945 2.93 23.91 9.98
C SER A 945 2.28 25.28 9.89
N ASP A 946 1.76 25.64 8.70
CA ASP A 946 1.10 26.92 8.41
C ASP A 946 -0.40 26.74 8.06
N SER A 947 -0.98 25.61 8.47
CA SER A 947 -2.39 25.26 8.18
C SER A 947 -3.40 26.24 8.78
N GLY A 948 -3.01 26.99 9.81
CA GLY A 948 -3.83 28.08 10.37
C GLY A 948 -3.90 29.33 9.48
N SER A 949 -3.02 29.49 8.49
CA SER A 949 -3.01 30.64 7.56
C SER A 949 -3.36 30.25 6.12
N VAL A 950 -3.12 29.00 5.74
CA VAL A 950 -3.44 28.46 4.41
C VAL A 950 -4.59 27.47 4.48
N LYS A 951 -5.74 27.88 3.97
CA LYS A 951 -6.92 27.02 3.87
C LYS A 951 -6.71 25.90 2.85
N SER A 952 -7.22 24.71 3.15
CA SER A 952 -7.11 23.54 2.26
C SER A 952 -8.43 22.78 2.16
N TYR A 953 -8.80 22.36 0.94
CA TYR A 953 -10.12 21.77 0.66
C TYR A 953 -10.01 20.49 -0.18
N LEU A 954 -10.96 19.58 0.02
CA LEU A 954 -11.13 18.34 -0.76
C LEU A 954 -11.45 18.65 -2.24
N GLY A 955 -12.23 19.69 -2.51
CA GLY A 955 -12.55 20.04 -3.89
C GLY A 955 -13.38 21.30 -4.06
N ARG A 956 -13.54 21.69 -5.33
CA ARG A 956 -14.44 22.78 -5.76
C ARG A 956 -15.05 22.52 -7.14
N PRO A 957 -16.31 22.89 -7.38
CA PRO A 957 -17.04 22.47 -8.57
C PRO A 957 -16.64 23.30 -9.78
N TRP A 958 -15.71 22.79 -10.60
CA TRP A 958 -15.28 23.49 -11.82
C TRP A 958 -16.44 23.63 -12.83
N ARG A 959 -17.39 22.68 -12.84
CA ARG A 959 -18.61 22.72 -13.64
C ARG A 959 -19.83 22.33 -12.79
N VAL A 960 -21.02 22.65 -13.29
CA VAL A 960 -22.26 22.63 -12.51
C VAL A 960 -22.70 21.23 -12.05
N TYR A 961 -22.30 20.16 -12.73
CA TYR A 961 -22.60 18.77 -12.32
C TYR A 961 -21.39 18.04 -11.74
N SER A 962 -20.46 18.81 -11.15
CA SER A 962 -19.22 18.29 -10.57
C SER A 962 -19.47 17.08 -9.68
N ARG A 963 -18.69 16.00 -9.86
CA ARG A 963 -18.91 14.73 -9.14
C ARG A 963 -17.60 14.14 -8.62
N THR A 964 -17.44 14.20 -7.30
CA THR A 964 -16.25 13.69 -6.59
C THR A 964 -16.66 12.95 -5.33
N VAL A 965 -16.03 11.81 -5.04
CA VAL A 965 -16.26 11.07 -3.79
C VAL A 965 -14.95 10.68 -3.11
N TYR A 966 -14.96 10.70 -1.78
CA TYR A 966 -13.89 10.19 -0.91
C TYR A 966 -14.44 9.03 -0.08
N LEU A 967 -13.86 7.84 -0.30
CA LEU A 967 -14.33 6.57 0.25
C LEU A 967 -13.21 5.93 1.08
N GLU A 968 -13.50 5.59 2.33
CA GLU A 968 -12.60 4.85 3.23
C GLU A 968 -11.18 5.42 3.33
N SER A 969 -11.05 6.73 3.19
CA SER A 969 -9.75 7.40 3.07
C SER A 969 -9.34 8.07 4.37
N TYR A 970 -8.04 8.10 4.64
CA TYR A 970 -7.47 8.90 5.73
C TYR A 970 -7.41 10.37 5.31
N ILE A 971 -7.97 11.26 6.12
CA ILE A 971 -7.96 12.72 5.91
C ILE A 971 -7.29 13.39 7.11
N ASP A 972 -6.16 14.05 6.85
CA ASP A 972 -5.37 14.75 7.87
C ASP A 972 -5.95 16.14 8.23
N ALA A 973 -5.48 16.73 9.33
CA ALA A 973 -6.12 17.84 10.04
C ALA A 973 -6.09 19.18 9.29
N PHE A 974 -5.28 19.29 8.24
CA PHE A 974 -5.08 20.51 7.46
C PHE A 974 -6.27 20.85 6.55
N ILE A 975 -7.19 19.90 6.33
CA ILE A 975 -8.42 20.13 5.57
C ILE A 975 -9.41 20.91 6.43
N GLU A 976 -9.94 22.01 5.88
CA GLU A 976 -10.93 22.87 6.55
C GLU A 976 -12.18 22.08 6.94
N ALA A 977 -12.84 22.50 8.02
CA ALA A 977 -14.03 21.81 8.54
C ALA A 977 -15.19 21.79 7.53
N GLU A 978 -15.30 22.86 6.73
CA GLU A 978 -16.21 22.98 5.60
C GLU A 978 -15.99 21.88 4.54
N GLY A 979 -14.76 21.36 4.44
CA GLY A 979 -14.32 20.29 3.55
C GLY A 979 -14.22 20.70 2.08
N TRP A 980 -15.19 21.45 1.58
CA TRP A 980 -15.36 21.82 0.17
C TRP A 980 -15.45 23.34 0.04
N THR A 981 -14.98 23.88 -1.10
CA THR A 981 -15.02 25.33 -1.35
C THR A 981 -15.73 25.67 -2.65
N ARG A 982 -16.32 26.88 -2.69
CA ARG A 982 -17.14 27.34 -3.81
C ARG A 982 -16.26 27.63 -5.02
N TRP A 983 -16.87 27.52 -6.21
CA TRP A 983 -16.39 28.25 -7.38
C TRP A 983 -16.83 29.73 -7.31
N SER A 984 -16.33 30.59 -8.19
CA SER A 984 -16.46 32.05 -8.05
C SER A 984 -17.88 32.62 -8.00
N ASN A 985 -18.92 31.89 -8.43
CA ASN A 985 -20.30 32.39 -8.60
C ASN A 985 -21.40 31.59 -7.86
N ASP A 986 -21.06 30.69 -6.91
CA ASP A 986 -22.03 29.77 -6.25
C ASP A 986 -22.87 28.90 -7.23
N GLU A 987 -22.42 28.74 -8.49
CA GLU A 987 -23.11 27.91 -9.48
C GLU A 987 -22.89 26.41 -9.22
N GLY A 988 -23.96 25.62 -9.35
CA GLY A 988 -23.91 24.15 -9.30
C GLY A 988 -23.93 23.53 -7.90
N LEU A 989 -24.09 24.31 -6.83
CA LEU A 989 -24.12 23.80 -5.45
C LEU A 989 -25.33 22.89 -5.17
N ASP A 990 -26.39 23.01 -5.97
CA ASP A 990 -27.61 22.19 -5.93
C ASP A 990 -27.59 20.99 -6.90
N THR A 991 -26.69 21.00 -7.89
CA THR A 991 -26.61 19.97 -8.94
C THR A 991 -25.35 19.10 -8.91
N LEU A 992 -24.31 19.52 -8.19
CA LEU A 992 -23.10 18.73 -7.95
C LEU A 992 -23.41 17.48 -7.10
N TYR A 993 -22.47 16.53 -7.08
CA TYR A 993 -22.52 15.35 -6.21
C TYR A 993 -21.16 15.18 -5.54
N TYR A 994 -21.04 15.70 -4.31
CA TYR A 994 -19.84 15.57 -3.47
C TYR A 994 -20.13 14.62 -2.31
N GLY A 995 -19.40 13.51 -2.29
CA GLY A 995 -19.69 12.39 -1.40
C GLY A 995 -18.55 12.04 -0.45
N GLU A 996 -18.88 11.77 0.80
CA GLU A 996 -17.96 11.18 1.78
C GLU A 996 -18.54 9.89 2.35
N TYR A 997 -17.75 8.82 2.40
CA TYR A 997 -18.14 7.52 2.95
C TYR A 997 -17.02 6.94 3.82
N SER A 998 -17.29 6.70 5.11
CA SER A 998 -16.40 5.98 6.03
C SER A 998 -14.93 6.48 6.04
N ASN A 999 -14.72 7.77 5.78
CA ASN A 999 -13.41 8.39 5.92
C ASN A 999 -13.00 8.46 7.39
N TYR A 1000 -11.69 8.48 7.65
CA TYR A 1000 -11.14 8.52 9.01
C TYR A 1000 -9.96 9.50 9.10
N GLY A 1001 -9.52 9.83 10.32
CA GLY A 1001 -8.47 10.82 10.55
C GLY A 1001 -9.02 12.19 10.97
N PRO A 1002 -8.14 13.10 11.42
CA PRO A 1002 -8.57 14.34 12.07
C PRO A 1002 -9.33 15.32 11.17
N GLY A 1003 -9.11 15.31 9.85
CA GLY A 1003 -9.87 16.12 8.88
C GLY A 1003 -11.15 15.48 8.36
N SER A 1004 -11.48 14.27 8.82
CA SER A 1004 -12.63 13.49 8.31
C SER A 1004 -13.98 13.82 8.96
N GLY A 1005 -14.01 14.66 10.01
CA GLY A 1005 -15.24 15.02 10.70
C GLY A 1005 -16.23 15.76 9.79
N THR A 1006 -17.48 15.31 9.74
CA THR A 1006 -18.48 15.83 8.79
C THR A 1006 -19.50 16.81 9.40
N ASP A 1007 -19.47 17.03 10.72
CA ASP A 1007 -20.47 17.84 11.44
C ASP A 1007 -20.53 19.31 11.00
N ASN A 1008 -19.43 19.84 10.45
CA ASN A 1008 -19.30 21.24 10.04
C ASN A 1008 -19.04 21.39 8.53
N ARG A 1009 -19.34 20.35 7.74
CA ARG A 1009 -19.26 20.41 6.28
C ARG A 1009 -20.26 21.43 5.73
N VAL A 1010 -20.01 21.87 4.51
CA VAL A 1010 -20.93 22.73 3.76
C VAL A 1010 -22.36 22.20 3.75
N ASP A 1011 -23.34 23.11 3.73
CA ASP A 1011 -24.78 22.82 3.73
C ASP A 1011 -25.39 22.72 2.32
N TRP A 1012 -24.55 22.49 1.31
CA TRP A 1012 -24.98 22.45 -0.09
C TRP A 1012 -25.87 21.24 -0.36
N ALA A 1013 -26.91 21.42 -1.17
CA ALA A 1013 -27.82 20.31 -1.51
C ALA A 1013 -27.12 19.18 -2.29
N GLY A 1014 -26.05 19.48 -3.02
CA GLY A 1014 -25.21 18.50 -3.71
C GLY A 1014 -24.16 17.79 -2.83
N TYR A 1015 -24.01 18.17 -1.57
CA TYR A 1015 -23.15 17.45 -0.63
C TYR A 1015 -23.91 16.28 0.02
N HIS A 1016 -23.25 15.13 0.11
CA HIS A 1016 -23.85 13.88 0.56
C HIS A 1016 -22.93 13.11 1.50
N LEU A 1017 -23.41 12.85 2.72
CA LEU A 1017 -22.89 11.76 3.53
C LEU A 1017 -23.49 10.46 2.98
N MET A 1018 -22.66 9.60 2.40
CA MET A 1018 -23.13 8.46 1.62
C MET A 1018 -23.41 7.24 2.50
N ASP A 1019 -24.34 6.39 2.05
CA ASP A 1019 -24.48 5.02 2.53
C ASP A 1019 -23.66 4.05 1.67
N TYR A 1020 -23.63 2.77 2.09
CA TYR A 1020 -22.89 1.72 1.38
C TYR A 1020 -23.32 1.59 -0.09
N ASP A 1021 -24.62 1.51 -0.36
CA ASP A 1021 -25.13 1.30 -1.72
C ASP A 1021 -24.78 2.48 -2.66
N SER A 1022 -24.86 3.70 -2.15
CA SER A 1022 -24.44 4.89 -2.90
C SER A 1022 -22.94 4.87 -3.16
N ALA A 1023 -22.14 4.51 -2.16
CA ALA A 1023 -20.68 4.45 -2.24
C ALA A 1023 -20.17 3.34 -3.17
N TYR A 1024 -20.83 2.17 -3.16
CA TYR A 1024 -20.46 1.02 -3.99
C TYR A 1024 -20.53 1.33 -5.49
N ASN A 1025 -21.43 2.22 -5.92
CA ASN A 1025 -21.52 2.68 -7.31
C ASN A 1025 -20.25 3.41 -7.80
N PHE A 1026 -19.40 3.87 -6.89
CA PHE A 1026 -18.13 4.54 -7.19
C PHE A 1026 -16.92 3.61 -7.01
N SER A 1027 -17.14 2.31 -6.77
CA SER A 1027 -16.09 1.30 -6.71
C SER A 1027 -15.53 0.96 -8.10
N VAL A 1028 -14.40 0.25 -8.14
CA VAL A 1028 -13.73 -0.14 -9.38
C VAL A 1028 -14.62 -0.98 -10.30
N SER A 1029 -15.36 -1.95 -9.74
CA SER A 1029 -16.20 -2.87 -10.51
C SER A 1029 -17.41 -2.19 -11.15
N GLU A 1030 -18.02 -1.22 -10.47
CA GLU A 1030 -19.22 -0.54 -10.97
C GLU A 1030 -18.89 0.71 -11.77
N PHE A 1031 -18.01 1.58 -11.27
CA PHE A 1031 -17.82 2.91 -11.82
C PHE A 1031 -17.00 2.92 -13.13
N ILE A 1032 -15.97 2.07 -13.18
CA ILE A 1032 -15.06 1.98 -14.34
C ILE A 1032 -15.07 0.59 -14.99
N ILE A 1033 -16.00 -0.28 -14.56
CA ILE A 1033 -16.16 -1.64 -15.07
C ILE A 1033 -14.81 -2.40 -15.02
N GLY A 1034 -14.08 -2.22 -13.91
CA GLY A 1034 -12.68 -2.64 -13.79
C GLY A 1034 -12.47 -4.13 -14.07
N ASP A 1035 -13.40 -4.98 -13.66
CA ASP A 1035 -13.37 -6.43 -13.89
C ASP A 1035 -13.26 -6.82 -15.39
N ALA A 1036 -13.73 -5.95 -16.29
CA ALA A 1036 -13.68 -6.22 -17.73
C ALA A 1036 -12.29 -6.03 -18.33
N TRP A 1037 -11.41 -5.23 -17.73
CA TRP A 1037 -10.15 -4.82 -18.36
C TRP A 1037 -8.92 -4.80 -17.43
N LEU A 1038 -9.08 -4.48 -16.14
CA LEU A 1038 -7.97 -4.42 -15.17
C LEU A 1038 -7.34 -5.79 -14.92
N GLY A 1039 -8.11 -6.88 -14.97
CA GLY A 1039 -7.55 -8.24 -14.87
C GLY A 1039 -6.50 -8.55 -15.94
N SER A 1040 -6.50 -7.83 -17.07
CA SER A 1040 -5.48 -7.99 -18.11
C SER A 1040 -4.19 -7.20 -17.83
N THR A 1041 -4.22 -6.17 -16.98
CA THR A 1041 -3.07 -5.27 -16.73
C THR A 1041 -2.03 -5.88 -15.80
N SER A 1042 -2.44 -6.88 -15.01
CA SER A 1042 -1.66 -7.46 -13.90
C SER A 1042 -1.37 -6.47 -12.76
N PHE A 1043 -2.05 -5.32 -12.71
CA PHE A 1043 -1.99 -4.40 -11.59
C PHE A 1043 -2.98 -4.84 -10.50
N PRO A 1044 -2.64 -4.73 -9.22
CA PRO A 1044 -3.57 -5.03 -8.14
C PRO A 1044 -4.70 -3.98 -8.12
N TYR A 1045 -5.92 -4.43 -7.79
CA TYR A 1045 -7.07 -3.56 -7.57
C TYR A 1045 -8.06 -4.26 -6.65
N ASP A 1046 -8.74 -3.48 -5.82
CA ASP A 1046 -9.87 -3.92 -5.01
C ASP A 1046 -11.17 -3.58 -5.77
N ASN A 1047 -12.02 -4.58 -5.99
CA ASN A 1047 -13.19 -4.45 -6.88
C ASN A 1047 -14.31 -3.59 -6.30
N GLY A 1048 -14.48 -3.61 -4.99
CA GLY A 1048 -15.57 -2.97 -4.25
C GLY A 1048 -15.04 -1.96 -3.24
N ILE A 1049 -15.97 -1.38 -2.47
CA ILE A 1049 -15.68 -0.73 -1.19
C ILE A 1049 -15.71 -1.76 -0.07
#